data_AF-A0A0S2EWV2-F1
#
_entry.id   AF-A0A0S2EWV2-F1
#
_cell.length_a   1.000
_cell.length_b   1.000
_cell.length_c   1.000
_cell.angle_alpha   90.00
_cell.angle_beta   90.00
_cell.angle_gamma   90.00
#
_symmetry.space_group_name_H-M   'P 1'
#
loop_
_entity.id
_entity.type
_entity.pdbx_description
1 polymer ?
#
loop_
_entity_poly.entity_id
_entity_poly.type
_entity_poly.pdbx_seq_one_letter_code
_entity_poly.pdbx_strand_id
1 'polypeptide(L)'
;MAQLAFDATFYLSQNPDVAAAISRGIFTSAEQHYNTFGRFESRNPSAYFDTAFYLSQNPDVAAARVNPFAHFLQFGAAEGRFANNTADAALDTDNNNRANEFDAATYLAANQDVAQNVGTGKAFATAYQHYILFGQFETRSGVPAAGPFTNTGVAPNTGTTSVLTVNTDSLTGTSGNDTFRGDNTTVQAADTINGGSGRDTFAYTDTSANGVNPTLTTTAVEVISIRNINGTAAVNGATEVATVTFTDLTAGQTVVIAGRTVTAGGTGATAADVRDAFLSGNTTPVGGATPSGTLTGYAGANGSGANAVLTSSTAGNVTDASNTGTGVANINIQQGVTAVTGSQTPISVSAANFVGATDFVSDNSTGIVSFNGLSQGQNITVNGNGVTANGNVNASYGATATSSTVNVTGGTTTGAVTLTGSGLTTATVVSSGAANTLGAIDLAASKTININAATALTAASIATTGTESTLNITGAGKTTITGALDTDFTNVNASTNTGGVALTLSSTTTTKVIGGTGADTFTTGSALTTGTVDAGAGTDTLVVSNSAHLATAALGAKYTNFELLQVQDGVSVDLGNISGITGVRINDAGNATSVTGLSAAQAANVSILAADSANGTITIGLTNATAAGQIDSVNATLTTVTTGSNPAAQSINLTGLTLAGVEKLALTGTGTVTSNTGAVTFTTTNATSLDTITFSNAGNGNSITIAAGHTATNLVVDASASAGSITINASAYATSTGATLRGGAGNDTITGSGRADIIVGGAGNDTIRGGAGADVLTGGAGNDKFVFGASESSVSAVHTITDLNLGSNAATGAVDGLQFAQSGASGVAGAGVTIVTLTAAQQTAVSGAADLATAVNALLATGGAANAAGSVAQFTYGSDTYILHSGSTDNATFAATDHLVKVTGLAGTLDASDITLFA
;
A
#
# COMPACT_ATOMS: atom_id res chain seq x y z
N MET A 1 -21.23 -19.28 -29.91
CA MET A 1 -20.98 -18.34 -28.79
C MET A 1 -21.49 -18.84 -27.43
N ALA A 2 -22.05 -20.05 -27.28
CA ALA A 2 -22.81 -20.39 -26.06
C ALA A 2 -22.11 -21.29 -25.01
N GLN A 3 -20.88 -21.79 -25.24
CA GLN A 3 -20.34 -22.89 -24.39
C GLN A 3 -19.15 -22.53 -23.48
N LEU A 4 -18.60 -21.32 -23.56
CA LEU A 4 -17.75 -20.73 -22.50
C LEU A 4 -18.36 -19.43 -21.94
N ALA A 5 -19.65 -19.18 -22.18
CA ALA A 5 -20.37 -18.10 -21.53
C ALA A 5 -20.58 -18.43 -20.05
N PHE A 6 -20.87 -17.42 -19.23
CA PHE A 6 -21.23 -17.60 -17.84
C PHE A 6 -22.35 -18.66 -17.72
N ASP A 7 -22.10 -19.74 -16.97
CA ASP A 7 -23.07 -20.82 -16.81
C ASP A 7 -23.88 -20.58 -15.54
N ALA A 8 -25.04 -19.95 -15.70
CA ALA A 8 -25.94 -19.66 -14.59
C ALA A 8 -26.41 -20.92 -13.86
N THR A 9 -26.55 -22.05 -14.54
CA THR A 9 -27.02 -23.30 -13.91
C THR A 9 -25.92 -23.89 -13.03
N PHE A 10 -24.69 -23.97 -13.56
CA PHE A 10 -23.52 -24.38 -12.79
C PHE A 10 -23.30 -23.42 -11.61
N TYR A 11 -23.29 -22.11 -11.87
CA TYR A 11 -22.99 -21.11 -10.85
C TYR A 11 -23.99 -21.17 -9.68
N LEU A 12 -25.28 -21.30 -9.97
CA LEU A 12 -26.30 -21.42 -8.92
C LEU A 12 -26.26 -22.77 -8.21
N SER A 13 -25.85 -23.85 -8.89
CA SER A 13 -25.65 -25.16 -8.25
C SER A 13 -24.50 -25.15 -7.24
N GLN A 14 -23.45 -24.38 -7.51
CA GLN A 14 -22.29 -24.24 -6.62
C GLN A 14 -22.51 -23.17 -5.54
N ASN A 15 -23.45 -22.24 -5.75
CA ASN A 15 -23.69 -21.10 -4.88
C ASN A 15 -25.19 -20.98 -4.51
N PRO A 16 -25.70 -21.85 -3.61
CA PRO A 16 -27.11 -21.86 -3.20
C PRO A 16 -27.55 -20.56 -2.51
N ASP A 17 -26.62 -19.85 -1.86
CA ASP A 17 -26.80 -18.53 -1.26
C ASP A 17 -27.21 -17.48 -2.31
N VAL A 18 -26.56 -17.50 -3.47
CA VAL A 18 -26.86 -16.59 -4.59
C VAL A 18 -28.22 -16.92 -5.22
N ALA A 19 -28.55 -18.22 -5.35
CA ALA A 19 -29.87 -18.64 -5.83
C ALA A 19 -30.99 -18.10 -4.92
N ALA A 20 -30.77 -18.15 -3.60
CA ALA A 20 -31.70 -17.63 -2.63
C ALA A 20 -31.80 -16.09 -2.67
N ALA A 21 -30.71 -15.37 -2.97
CA ALA A 21 -30.71 -13.91 -3.14
C ALA A 21 -31.45 -13.46 -4.41
N ILE A 22 -31.33 -14.19 -5.52
CA ILE A 22 -32.08 -13.93 -6.76
C ILE A 22 -33.57 -14.16 -6.56
N SER A 23 -33.96 -15.25 -5.87
CA SER A 23 -35.37 -15.52 -5.56
C SER A 23 -36.04 -14.42 -4.71
N ARG A 24 -35.24 -13.64 -3.98
CA ARG A 24 -35.65 -12.48 -3.18
C ARG A 24 -35.56 -11.14 -3.93
N GLY A 25 -35.16 -11.14 -5.20
CA GLY A 25 -35.04 -9.94 -6.03
C GLY A 25 -33.83 -9.06 -5.73
N ILE A 26 -32.88 -9.50 -4.89
CA ILE A 26 -31.67 -8.75 -4.54
C ILE A 26 -30.71 -8.63 -5.74
N PHE A 27 -30.62 -9.70 -6.53
CA PHE A 27 -29.90 -9.72 -7.80
C PHE A 27 -30.85 -10.11 -8.93
N THR A 28 -30.73 -9.42 -10.06
CA THR A 28 -31.54 -9.69 -11.26
C THR A 28 -31.08 -10.94 -12.00
N SER A 29 -29.83 -11.37 -11.82
CA SER A 29 -29.27 -12.59 -12.41
C SER A 29 -28.03 -13.09 -11.66
N ALA A 30 -27.68 -14.36 -11.89
CA ALA A 30 -26.45 -14.96 -11.38
C ALA A 30 -25.19 -14.29 -11.94
N GLU A 31 -25.25 -13.83 -13.20
CA GLU A 31 -24.16 -13.11 -13.85
C GLU A 31 -23.92 -11.74 -13.21
N GLN A 32 -24.99 -11.02 -12.84
CA GLN A 32 -24.87 -9.76 -12.10
C GLN A 32 -24.14 -9.97 -10.77
N HIS A 33 -24.49 -11.03 -10.03
CA HIS A 33 -23.81 -11.35 -8.77
C HIS A 33 -22.32 -11.64 -9.01
N TYR A 34 -21.98 -12.48 -9.99
CA TYR A 34 -20.58 -12.79 -10.29
C TYR A 34 -19.76 -11.55 -10.65
N ASN A 35 -20.31 -10.69 -11.51
CA ASN A 35 -19.64 -9.48 -11.95
C ASN A 35 -19.43 -8.46 -10.82
N THR A 36 -20.31 -8.44 -9.82
CA THR A 36 -20.26 -7.47 -8.72
C THR A 36 -19.47 -7.99 -7.53
N PHE A 37 -19.64 -9.26 -7.18
CA PHE A 37 -19.09 -9.87 -5.96
C PHE A 37 -18.33 -11.17 -6.24
N GLY A 38 -18.93 -12.10 -6.98
CA GLY A 38 -18.38 -13.46 -7.13
C GLY A 38 -16.96 -13.53 -7.70
N ARG A 39 -16.57 -12.59 -8.56
CA ARG A 39 -15.20 -12.49 -9.09
C ARG A 39 -14.14 -12.11 -8.05
N PHE A 40 -14.54 -11.41 -6.98
CA PHE A 40 -13.66 -11.03 -5.86
C PHE A 40 -13.64 -12.08 -4.76
N GLU A 41 -14.65 -12.94 -4.71
CA GLU A 41 -14.78 -14.06 -3.79
C GLU A 41 -14.18 -15.36 -4.35
N SER A 42 -13.45 -15.28 -5.47
CA SER A 42 -12.85 -16.44 -6.16
C SER A 42 -13.85 -17.53 -6.56
N ARG A 43 -15.12 -17.18 -6.81
CA ARG A 43 -16.14 -18.15 -7.26
C ARG A 43 -15.96 -18.46 -8.75
N ASN A 44 -16.25 -19.69 -9.17
CA ASN A 44 -16.05 -20.11 -10.56
C ASN A 44 -17.30 -19.84 -11.42
N PRO A 45 -17.20 -19.08 -12.52
CA PRO A 45 -18.34 -18.69 -13.37
C PRO A 45 -18.87 -19.83 -14.27
N SER A 46 -18.09 -20.90 -14.44
CA SER A 46 -18.47 -22.10 -15.19
C SER A 46 -17.63 -23.30 -14.71
N ALA A 47 -17.99 -24.51 -15.14
CA ALA A 47 -17.22 -25.72 -14.82
C ALA A 47 -15.81 -25.74 -15.43
N TYR A 48 -15.50 -24.81 -16.35
CA TYR A 48 -14.30 -24.85 -17.18
C TYR A 48 -13.36 -23.67 -16.96
N PHE A 49 -13.70 -22.75 -16.06
CA PHE A 49 -12.87 -21.62 -15.70
C PHE A 49 -12.69 -21.56 -14.17
N ASP A 50 -11.44 -21.56 -13.73
CA ASP A 50 -11.08 -21.47 -12.32
C ASP A 50 -10.56 -20.06 -12.02
N THR A 51 -11.36 -19.29 -11.28
CA THR A 51 -11.06 -17.90 -10.94
C THR A 51 -9.81 -17.80 -10.07
N ALA A 52 -9.63 -18.72 -9.12
CA ALA A 52 -8.50 -18.70 -8.20
C ALA A 52 -7.19 -19.08 -8.91
N PHE A 53 -7.23 -20.15 -9.70
CA PHE A 53 -6.11 -20.55 -10.55
C PHE A 53 -5.71 -19.40 -11.49
N TYR A 54 -6.67 -18.84 -12.23
CA TYR A 54 -6.38 -17.80 -13.21
C TYR A 54 -5.72 -16.57 -12.58
N LEU A 55 -6.18 -16.12 -11.41
CA LEU A 55 -5.59 -14.97 -10.72
C LEU A 55 -4.21 -15.26 -10.13
N SER A 56 -3.96 -16.48 -9.64
CA SER A 56 -2.64 -16.88 -9.12
C SER A 56 -1.58 -16.97 -10.23
N GLN A 57 -1.98 -17.45 -11.41
CA GLN A 57 -1.12 -17.60 -12.58
C GLN A 57 -0.89 -16.28 -13.32
N ASN A 58 -1.76 -15.28 -13.11
CA ASN A 58 -1.72 -14.01 -13.81
C ASN A 58 -1.72 -12.82 -12.83
N PRO A 59 -0.57 -12.54 -12.17
CA PRO A 59 -0.45 -11.48 -11.18
C PRO A 59 -0.78 -10.08 -11.73
N ASP A 60 -0.59 -9.85 -13.03
CA ASP A 60 -0.95 -8.64 -13.74
C ASP A 60 -2.47 -8.41 -13.77
N VAL A 61 -3.25 -9.46 -14.01
CA VAL A 61 -4.72 -9.42 -13.98
C VAL A 61 -5.23 -9.23 -12.55
N ALA A 62 -4.59 -9.90 -11.58
CA ALA A 62 -4.89 -9.75 -10.16
C ALA A 62 -4.61 -8.32 -9.67
N ALA A 63 -3.48 -7.74 -10.06
CA ALA A 63 -3.11 -6.36 -9.73
C ALA A 63 -4.06 -5.34 -10.40
N ALA A 64 -4.49 -5.60 -11.64
CA ALA A 64 -5.42 -4.74 -12.37
C ALA A 64 -6.86 -4.78 -11.81
N ARG A 65 -7.19 -5.76 -10.95
CA ARG A 65 -8.54 -5.96 -10.37
C ARG A 65 -9.67 -6.00 -11.42
N VAL A 66 -9.34 -6.40 -12.64
CA VAL A 66 -10.30 -6.56 -13.74
C VAL A 66 -11.02 -7.90 -13.60
N ASN A 67 -12.18 -8.06 -14.23
CA ASN A 67 -12.89 -9.34 -14.21
C ASN A 67 -12.03 -10.43 -14.89
N PRO A 68 -11.56 -11.46 -14.16
CA PRO A 68 -10.63 -12.44 -14.69
C PRO A 68 -11.24 -13.28 -15.81
N PHE A 69 -12.53 -13.60 -15.71
CA PHE A 69 -13.26 -14.33 -16.74
C PHE A 69 -13.43 -13.48 -18.01
N ALA A 70 -13.79 -12.21 -17.87
CA ALA A 70 -13.88 -11.30 -19.00
C ALA A 70 -12.50 -11.05 -19.65
N HIS A 71 -11.47 -10.87 -18.83
CA HIS A 71 -10.09 -10.71 -19.31
C HIS A 71 -9.63 -11.93 -20.08
N PHE A 72 -9.91 -13.13 -19.57
CA PHE A 72 -9.55 -14.37 -20.26
C PHE A 72 -10.22 -14.50 -21.62
N LEU A 73 -11.54 -14.24 -21.69
CA LEU A 73 -12.30 -14.29 -22.94
C LEU A 73 -11.81 -13.27 -23.96
N GLN A 74 -11.42 -12.07 -23.50
CA GLN A 74 -11.04 -10.96 -24.38
C GLN A 74 -9.57 -10.99 -24.80
N PHE A 75 -8.66 -11.37 -23.90
CA PHE A 75 -7.22 -11.28 -24.08
C PHE A 75 -6.51 -12.59 -23.73
N GLY A 76 -6.82 -13.17 -22.57
CA GLY A 76 -6.02 -14.27 -22.01
C GLY A 76 -5.92 -15.51 -22.88
N ALA A 77 -7.03 -15.93 -23.52
CA ALA A 77 -7.01 -17.08 -24.43
C ALA A 77 -6.20 -16.82 -25.71
N ALA A 78 -6.15 -15.58 -26.19
CA ALA A 78 -5.33 -15.19 -27.34
C ALA A 78 -3.84 -15.08 -26.97
N GLU A 79 -3.55 -14.66 -25.74
CA GLU A 79 -2.20 -14.58 -25.16
C GLU A 79 -1.62 -15.94 -24.74
N GLY A 80 -2.39 -17.02 -24.87
CA GLY A 80 -1.94 -18.37 -24.54
C GLY A 80 -2.03 -18.72 -23.05
N ARG A 81 -2.79 -17.97 -22.24
CA ARG A 81 -2.99 -18.26 -20.82
C ARG A 81 -3.94 -19.45 -20.63
N PHE A 82 -3.81 -20.18 -19.53
CA PHE A 82 -4.69 -21.31 -19.20
C PHE A 82 -5.90 -20.89 -18.36
N ALA A 83 -7.06 -21.48 -18.62
CA ALA A 83 -8.31 -21.20 -17.89
C ALA A 83 -8.45 -21.96 -16.57
N ASN A 84 -7.75 -23.09 -16.43
CA ASN A 84 -7.81 -23.98 -15.28
C ASN A 84 -6.58 -24.90 -15.25
N ASN A 85 -6.33 -25.51 -14.09
CA ASN A 85 -5.18 -26.38 -13.84
C ASN A 85 -5.16 -27.66 -14.70
N THR A 86 -6.31 -28.14 -15.17
CA THR A 86 -6.38 -29.35 -16.01
C THR A 86 -5.90 -29.08 -17.42
N ALA A 87 -6.21 -27.91 -17.99
CA ALA A 87 -5.72 -27.50 -19.31
C ALA A 87 -4.21 -27.21 -19.30
N ASP A 88 -3.73 -26.60 -18.22
CA ASP A 88 -2.32 -26.33 -17.94
C ASP A 88 -1.52 -27.64 -17.91
N ALA A 89 -1.86 -28.56 -17.00
CA ALA A 89 -1.18 -29.85 -16.86
C ALA A 89 -1.21 -30.75 -18.10
N ALA A 90 -2.12 -30.51 -19.06
CA ALA A 90 -2.24 -31.29 -20.29
C ALA A 90 -1.40 -30.74 -21.46
N LEU A 91 -1.01 -29.47 -21.43
CA LEU A 91 -0.37 -28.78 -22.55
C LEU A 91 0.95 -28.10 -22.19
N ASP A 92 1.14 -27.65 -20.95
CA ASP A 92 2.37 -27.02 -20.45
C ASP A 92 3.36 -28.09 -19.98
N THR A 93 4.31 -28.45 -20.85
CA THR A 93 5.30 -29.50 -20.59
C THR A 93 6.62 -28.96 -20.04
N ASP A 94 6.90 -27.68 -20.29
CA ASP A 94 8.08 -26.98 -19.76
C ASP A 94 7.79 -26.12 -18.51
N ASN A 95 6.53 -26.11 -18.06
CA ASN A 95 6.01 -25.47 -16.86
C ASN A 95 6.16 -23.93 -16.87
N ASN A 96 6.09 -23.32 -18.06
CA ASN A 96 6.19 -21.87 -18.28
C ASN A 96 4.84 -21.13 -18.19
N ASN A 97 3.74 -21.88 -17.99
CA ASN A 97 2.37 -21.44 -17.83
C ASN A 97 1.82 -20.66 -19.04
N ARG A 98 2.28 -21.04 -20.24
CA ARG A 98 1.79 -20.59 -21.53
C ARG A 98 1.53 -21.79 -22.42
N ALA A 99 0.49 -21.74 -23.22
CA ALA A 99 0.18 -22.78 -24.19
C ALA A 99 1.03 -22.67 -25.47
N ASN A 100 2.32 -22.38 -25.35
CA ASN A 100 3.23 -22.31 -26.50
C ASN A 100 3.53 -23.70 -27.09
N GLU A 101 3.26 -24.79 -26.36
CA GLU A 101 3.39 -26.16 -26.90
C GLU A 101 2.11 -26.70 -27.57
N PHE A 102 1.06 -25.87 -27.69
CA PHE A 102 -0.13 -26.23 -28.46
C PHE A 102 0.19 -26.34 -29.96
N ASP A 103 0.00 -27.52 -30.56
CA ASP A 103 0.22 -27.72 -31.99
C ASP A 103 -0.91 -27.10 -32.83
N ALA A 104 -0.77 -25.80 -33.09
CA ALA A 104 -1.69 -25.07 -33.92
C ALA A 104 -1.79 -25.67 -35.33
N ALA A 105 -0.70 -26.19 -35.90
CA ALA A 105 -0.69 -26.70 -37.25
C ALA A 105 -1.49 -28.00 -37.37
N THR A 106 -1.24 -28.96 -36.48
CA THR A 106 -1.98 -30.24 -36.43
C THR A 106 -3.45 -30.01 -36.08
N TYR A 107 -3.74 -29.11 -35.13
CA TYR A 107 -5.11 -28.79 -34.77
C TYR A 107 -5.89 -28.18 -35.94
N LEU A 108 -5.30 -27.21 -36.67
CA LEU A 108 -5.94 -26.61 -37.84
C LEU A 108 -6.06 -27.59 -39.01
N ALA A 109 -5.08 -28.49 -39.19
CA ALA A 109 -5.12 -29.52 -40.23
C ALA A 109 -6.27 -30.52 -39.98
N ALA A 110 -6.46 -30.93 -38.72
CA ALA A 110 -7.55 -31.83 -38.31
C ALA A 110 -8.93 -31.13 -38.32
N ASN A 111 -8.96 -29.80 -38.25
CA ASN A 111 -10.17 -28.99 -38.11
C ASN A 111 -10.22 -27.88 -39.17
N GLN A 112 -10.51 -28.27 -40.41
CA GLN A 112 -10.50 -27.37 -41.57
C GLN A 112 -11.51 -26.21 -41.45
N ASP A 113 -12.61 -26.41 -40.73
CA ASP A 113 -13.60 -25.38 -40.40
C ASP A 113 -13.02 -24.30 -39.48
N VAL A 114 -12.09 -24.67 -38.61
CA VAL A 114 -11.36 -23.77 -37.71
C VAL A 114 -10.27 -23.02 -38.46
N ALA A 115 -9.54 -23.71 -39.36
CA ALA A 115 -8.49 -23.11 -40.18
C ALA A 115 -8.99 -21.92 -41.01
N GLN A 116 -10.24 -21.95 -41.47
CA GLN A 116 -10.85 -20.85 -42.23
C GLN A 116 -11.20 -19.62 -41.36
N ASN A 117 -11.23 -19.79 -40.03
CA ASN A 117 -11.70 -18.79 -39.07
C ASN A 117 -10.61 -18.32 -38.07
N VAL A 118 -9.35 -18.76 -38.24
CA VAL A 118 -8.20 -18.40 -37.40
C VAL A 118 -7.25 -17.48 -38.17
N GLY A 119 -6.87 -16.34 -37.58
CA GLY A 119 -5.89 -15.38 -38.11
C GLY A 119 -6.28 -13.92 -37.95
N THR A 120 -5.41 -13.00 -38.39
CA THR A 120 -5.62 -11.55 -38.24
C THR A 120 -6.92 -11.09 -38.92
N GLY A 121 -7.85 -10.52 -38.15
CA GLY A 121 -9.16 -10.06 -38.63
C GLY A 121 -10.22 -11.15 -38.82
N LYS A 122 -9.97 -12.37 -38.30
CA LYS A 122 -10.92 -13.50 -38.31
C LYS A 122 -11.60 -13.68 -36.95
N ALA A 123 -12.52 -14.64 -36.86
CA ALA A 123 -13.30 -14.91 -35.65
C ALA A 123 -12.44 -15.32 -34.44
N PHE A 124 -11.29 -15.96 -34.69
CA PHE A 124 -10.31 -16.33 -33.68
C PHE A 124 -8.94 -15.80 -34.09
N ALA A 125 -8.21 -15.18 -33.16
CA ALA A 125 -6.86 -14.69 -33.36
C ALA A 125 -5.85 -15.84 -33.49
N THR A 126 -6.02 -16.91 -32.69
CA THR A 126 -5.12 -18.07 -32.69
C THR A 126 -5.89 -19.39 -32.71
N ALA A 127 -5.22 -20.46 -33.15
CA ALA A 127 -5.79 -21.81 -33.14
C ALA A 127 -6.07 -22.30 -31.71
N TYR A 128 -5.17 -21.94 -30.78
CA TYR A 128 -5.32 -22.21 -29.35
C TYR A 128 -6.56 -21.51 -28.78
N GLN A 129 -6.81 -20.24 -29.17
CA GLN A 129 -8.01 -19.53 -28.77
C GLN A 129 -9.28 -20.29 -29.21
N HIS A 130 -9.32 -20.86 -30.41
CA HIS A 130 -10.44 -21.70 -30.81
C HIS A 130 -10.55 -22.99 -29.97
N TYR A 131 -9.43 -23.68 -29.75
CA TYR A 131 -9.41 -24.93 -28.98
C TYR A 131 -9.96 -24.77 -27.57
N ILE A 132 -9.49 -23.76 -26.85
CA ILE A 132 -9.90 -23.51 -25.47
C ILE A 132 -11.31 -22.95 -25.38
N LEU A 133 -11.73 -22.10 -26.32
CA LEU A 133 -13.08 -21.52 -26.30
C LEU A 133 -14.16 -22.50 -26.80
N PHE A 134 -13.81 -23.45 -27.67
CA PHE A 134 -14.77 -24.33 -28.36
C PHE A 134 -14.28 -25.77 -28.54
N GLY A 135 -13.05 -25.98 -29.00
CA GLY A 135 -12.56 -27.30 -29.44
C GLY A 135 -12.56 -28.39 -28.38
N GLN A 136 -12.16 -28.08 -27.14
CA GLN A 136 -12.15 -29.04 -26.04
C GLN A 136 -13.57 -29.56 -25.67
N PHE A 137 -14.61 -28.78 -26.01
CA PHE A 137 -16.01 -29.12 -25.73
C PHE A 137 -16.70 -29.87 -26.88
N GLU A 138 -16.10 -29.81 -28.07
CA GLU A 138 -16.55 -30.54 -29.25
C GLU A 138 -15.85 -31.90 -29.39
N THR A 139 -15.16 -32.36 -28.33
CA THR A 139 -14.34 -33.59 -28.28
C THR A 139 -13.20 -33.61 -29.31
N ARG A 140 -12.78 -32.44 -29.82
CA ARG A 140 -11.65 -32.32 -30.74
C ARG A 140 -10.36 -32.54 -29.96
N SER A 141 -9.48 -33.40 -30.46
CA SER A 141 -8.19 -33.67 -29.81
C SER A 141 -7.26 -32.46 -29.96
N GLY A 142 -6.95 -31.78 -28.85
CA GLY A 142 -5.84 -30.85 -28.77
C GLY A 142 -4.56 -31.66 -28.62
N VAL A 143 -3.98 -32.07 -29.74
CA VAL A 143 -2.73 -32.86 -29.72
C VAL A 143 -1.61 -31.92 -29.26
N PRO A 144 -0.83 -32.25 -28.21
CA PRO A 144 0.39 -31.50 -27.88
C PRO A 144 1.35 -31.57 -29.08
N ALA A 145 2.07 -30.49 -29.37
CA ALA A 145 3.12 -30.58 -30.37
C ALA A 145 4.13 -31.63 -29.90
N ALA A 146 4.21 -32.75 -30.61
CA ALA A 146 5.40 -33.57 -30.55
C ALA A 146 6.52 -32.68 -31.10
N GLY A 147 7.33 -32.07 -30.21
CA GLY A 147 8.64 -31.56 -30.64
C GLY A 147 9.47 -32.72 -31.23
N PRO A 148 10.57 -32.48 -31.97
CA PRO A 148 11.34 -31.24 -32.17
C PRO A 148 11.60 -30.92 -33.66
N PHE A 149 12.36 -29.87 -33.98
CA PHE A 149 12.73 -29.48 -35.35
C PHE A 149 13.18 -30.66 -36.22
N THR A 150 12.58 -30.82 -37.41
CA THR A 150 13.09 -31.75 -38.42
C THR A 150 14.08 -31.06 -39.36
N ASN A 151 15.37 -31.42 -39.21
CA ASN A 151 16.38 -31.60 -40.25
C ASN A 151 16.96 -30.41 -41.04
N THR A 152 16.68 -29.15 -40.70
CA THR A 152 17.49 -27.92 -41.04
C THR A 152 16.64 -26.69 -40.72
N GLY A 153 17.17 -25.70 -39.99
CA GLY A 153 16.36 -24.51 -39.68
C GLY A 153 17.02 -23.43 -38.83
N VAL A 154 16.49 -22.22 -38.96
CA VAL A 154 16.77 -21.08 -38.06
C VAL A 154 15.73 -21.07 -36.96
N ALA A 155 16.16 -20.90 -35.71
CA ALA A 155 15.28 -20.78 -34.57
C ALA A 155 14.23 -19.66 -34.77
N PRO A 156 12.94 -19.90 -34.45
CA PRO A 156 11.84 -19.03 -34.86
C PRO A 156 11.71 -17.75 -34.01
N ASN A 157 12.27 -17.71 -32.79
CA ASN A 157 12.15 -16.59 -31.86
C ASN A 157 13.49 -16.29 -31.16
N THR A 158 13.65 -15.09 -30.62
CA THR A 158 14.86 -14.69 -29.88
C THR A 158 15.01 -15.46 -28.56
N GLY A 159 16.10 -16.20 -28.37
CA GLY A 159 16.46 -16.87 -27.10
C GLY A 159 15.77 -18.20 -26.83
N THR A 160 15.61 -19.02 -27.87
CA THR A 160 14.88 -20.30 -27.87
C THR A 160 15.71 -21.49 -27.44
N THR A 161 15.04 -22.55 -26.96
CA THR A 161 15.66 -23.86 -26.77
C THR A 161 15.33 -24.81 -27.92
N SER A 162 16.35 -25.35 -28.59
CA SER A 162 16.26 -26.37 -29.64
C SER A 162 16.79 -27.72 -29.14
N VAL A 163 16.23 -28.84 -29.59
CA VAL A 163 16.68 -30.20 -29.22
C VAL A 163 17.11 -30.94 -30.48
N LEU A 164 18.27 -31.58 -30.44
CA LEU A 164 18.83 -32.38 -31.52
C LEU A 164 18.07 -33.70 -31.67
N THR A 165 18.05 -34.22 -32.88
CA THR A 165 17.33 -35.45 -33.28
C THR A 165 18.31 -36.55 -33.65
N VAL A 166 17.82 -37.78 -33.83
CA VAL A 166 18.64 -38.91 -34.28
C VAL A 166 19.03 -38.85 -35.77
N ASN A 167 18.75 -37.75 -36.47
CA ASN A 167 19.14 -37.51 -37.86
C ASN A 167 20.26 -36.45 -37.93
N THR A 168 20.79 -36.18 -39.12
CA THR A 168 21.75 -35.08 -39.29
C THR A 168 21.08 -33.73 -39.13
N ASP A 169 21.52 -32.95 -38.14
CA ASP A 169 20.96 -31.65 -37.79
C ASP A 169 21.86 -30.49 -38.27
N SER A 170 21.23 -29.41 -38.77
CA SER A 170 21.93 -28.15 -39.08
C SER A 170 21.09 -26.97 -38.59
N LEU A 171 21.44 -26.47 -37.41
CA LEU A 171 20.64 -25.52 -36.64
C LEU A 171 21.36 -24.19 -36.53
N THR A 172 20.63 -23.09 -36.71
CA THR A 172 21.13 -21.73 -36.49
C THR A 172 20.25 -20.99 -35.49
N GLY A 173 20.83 -20.47 -34.42
CA GLY A 173 20.18 -19.65 -33.41
C GLY A 173 19.94 -18.22 -33.92
N THR A 174 19.47 -17.39 -33.01
CA THR A 174 18.92 -16.07 -33.26
C THR A 174 19.85 -14.96 -32.74
N SER A 175 19.29 -13.80 -32.44
CA SER A 175 20.00 -12.70 -31.77
C SER A 175 19.80 -12.64 -30.24
N GLY A 176 19.11 -13.64 -29.66
CA GLY A 176 18.94 -13.79 -28.21
C GLY A 176 19.77 -14.96 -27.68
N ASN A 177 19.69 -15.24 -26.38
CA ASN A 177 20.44 -16.33 -25.75
C ASN A 177 19.76 -17.69 -26.02
N ASP A 178 20.18 -18.39 -27.06
CA ASP A 178 19.60 -19.67 -27.49
C ASP A 178 20.20 -20.86 -26.72
N THR A 179 19.48 -21.98 -26.62
CA THR A 179 19.96 -23.22 -25.99
C THR A 179 19.75 -24.42 -26.90
N PHE A 180 20.77 -25.20 -27.19
CA PHE A 180 20.69 -26.40 -28.02
C PHE A 180 20.95 -27.63 -27.15
N ARG A 181 20.01 -28.58 -27.09
CA ARG A 181 20.09 -29.75 -26.23
C ARG A 181 20.29 -31.02 -27.03
N GLY A 182 21.16 -31.91 -26.57
CA GLY A 182 21.34 -33.23 -27.18
C GLY A 182 21.79 -34.28 -26.17
N ASP A 183 21.74 -35.53 -26.58
CA ASP A 183 22.23 -36.68 -25.83
C ASP A 183 23.05 -37.63 -26.72
N ASN A 184 23.57 -38.70 -26.13
CA ASN A 184 24.41 -39.69 -26.80
C ASN A 184 23.70 -40.48 -27.91
N THR A 185 22.37 -40.34 -28.07
CA THR A 185 21.58 -40.97 -29.13
C THR A 185 21.21 -40.01 -30.25
N THR A 186 21.20 -38.71 -29.96
CA THR A 186 20.78 -37.65 -30.87
C THR A 186 21.97 -36.88 -31.45
N VAL A 187 23.09 -36.75 -30.74
CA VAL A 187 24.25 -36.01 -31.27
C VAL A 187 25.12 -36.89 -32.19
N GLN A 188 25.26 -36.47 -33.43
CA GLN A 188 26.03 -37.15 -34.48
C GLN A 188 27.16 -36.30 -35.06
N ALA A 189 28.20 -36.98 -35.59
CA ALA A 189 29.37 -36.37 -36.24
C ALA A 189 29.04 -35.42 -37.40
N ALA A 190 27.89 -35.61 -38.05
CA ALA A 190 27.45 -34.79 -39.17
C ALA A 190 26.67 -33.54 -38.76
N ASP A 191 26.35 -33.39 -37.47
CA ASP A 191 25.52 -32.28 -36.98
C ASP A 191 26.32 -30.97 -36.95
N THR A 192 25.60 -29.86 -37.15
CA THR A 192 26.16 -28.51 -37.13
C THR A 192 25.25 -27.55 -36.35
N ILE A 193 25.83 -26.79 -35.43
CA ILE A 193 25.11 -25.77 -34.66
C ILE A 193 25.81 -24.42 -34.82
N ASN A 194 25.06 -23.38 -35.13
CA ASN A 194 25.50 -22.01 -35.05
C ASN A 194 24.63 -21.28 -34.02
N GLY A 195 25.17 -20.78 -32.90
CA GLY A 195 24.32 -20.12 -31.88
C GLY A 195 23.81 -18.74 -32.32
N GLY A 196 24.48 -18.09 -33.26
CA GLY A 196 24.06 -16.80 -33.78
C GLY A 196 24.72 -15.67 -33.01
N SER A 197 23.93 -14.74 -32.48
CA SER A 197 24.44 -13.63 -31.66
C SER A 197 23.69 -13.62 -30.34
N GLY A 198 24.39 -13.49 -29.22
CA GLY A 198 23.78 -13.71 -27.91
C GLY A 198 24.78 -14.39 -26.99
N ARG A 199 24.29 -14.92 -25.86
CA ARG A 199 25.02 -15.86 -25.02
C ARG A 199 24.33 -17.22 -25.13
N ASP A 200 24.83 -18.03 -26.04
CA ASP A 200 24.17 -19.24 -26.49
C ASP A 200 24.75 -20.47 -25.80
N THR A 201 23.89 -21.46 -25.52
CA THR A 201 24.21 -22.63 -24.72
C THR A 201 24.07 -23.92 -25.51
N PHE A 202 25.09 -24.77 -25.56
CA PHE A 202 24.92 -26.18 -25.94
C PHE A 202 24.91 -27.05 -24.70
N ALA A 203 23.82 -27.79 -24.47
CA ALA A 203 23.62 -28.67 -23.32
C ALA A 203 23.54 -30.14 -23.74
N TYR A 204 24.59 -30.90 -23.41
CA TYR A 204 24.69 -32.32 -23.68
C TYR A 204 24.44 -33.16 -22.41
N THR A 205 23.69 -34.25 -22.53
CA THR A 205 23.50 -35.22 -21.44
C THR A 205 23.80 -36.64 -21.95
N ASP A 206 24.79 -37.33 -21.40
CA ASP A 206 25.04 -38.73 -21.75
C ASP A 206 24.14 -39.65 -20.90
N THR A 207 23.39 -40.52 -21.58
CA THR A 207 22.43 -41.45 -20.96
C THR A 207 22.90 -42.91 -21.02
N SER A 208 24.09 -43.19 -21.56
CA SER A 208 24.63 -44.55 -21.73
C SER A 208 25.59 -44.99 -20.63
N ALA A 209 25.69 -46.32 -20.44
CA ALA A 209 26.65 -46.95 -19.52
C ALA A 209 28.04 -47.19 -20.15
N ASN A 210 28.17 -47.10 -21.48
CA ASN A 210 29.42 -47.28 -22.21
C ASN A 210 29.58 -46.10 -23.19
N GLY A 211 30.33 -45.09 -22.77
CA GLY A 211 30.43 -43.80 -23.44
C GLY A 211 30.75 -43.89 -24.93
N VAL A 212 29.83 -43.37 -25.74
CA VAL A 212 30.09 -43.05 -27.14
C VAL A 212 30.34 -41.55 -27.24
N ASN A 213 31.32 -41.19 -28.06
CA ASN A 213 31.88 -39.86 -28.14
C ASN A 213 31.03 -38.97 -29.07
N PRO A 214 30.35 -37.91 -28.59
CA PRO A 214 29.63 -37.00 -29.48
C PRO A 214 30.66 -36.14 -30.21
N THR A 215 30.90 -36.41 -31.49
CA THR A 215 31.63 -35.45 -32.34
C THR A 215 30.56 -34.53 -32.91
N LEU A 216 30.64 -33.22 -32.68
CA LEU A 216 29.68 -32.23 -33.16
C LEU A 216 30.44 -30.95 -33.51
N THR A 217 30.06 -30.29 -34.60
CA THR A 217 30.66 -29.00 -34.99
C THR A 217 29.77 -27.85 -34.52
N THR A 218 30.32 -26.95 -33.70
CA THR A 218 29.59 -25.75 -33.23
C THR A 218 30.33 -24.45 -33.59
N THR A 219 29.59 -23.38 -33.86
CA THR A 219 30.10 -22.01 -34.07
C THR A 219 29.25 -20.99 -33.31
N ALA A 220 29.83 -19.91 -32.78
CA ALA A 220 29.12 -18.88 -31.99
C ALA A 220 28.24 -19.48 -30.87
N VAL A 221 28.85 -20.31 -30.01
CA VAL A 221 28.21 -20.88 -28.82
C VAL A 221 29.13 -20.61 -27.63
N GLU A 222 28.64 -19.83 -26.67
CA GLU A 222 29.46 -19.30 -25.57
C GLU A 222 29.39 -20.14 -24.30
N VAL A 223 28.34 -20.95 -24.13
CA VAL A 223 28.13 -21.80 -22.96
C VAL A 223 28.04 -23.26 -23.37
N ILE A 224 28.83 -24.13 -22.74
CA ILE A 224 28.72 -25.58 -22.92
C ILE A 224 28.35 -26.21 -21.57
N SER A 225 27.24 -26.92 -21.51
CA SER A 225 26.78 -27.66 -20.34
C SER A 225 26.83 -29.15 -20.63
N ILE A 226 27.55 -29.93 -19.82
CA ILE A 226 27.68 -31.37 -19.99
C ILE A 226 27.25 -32.07 -18.69
N ARG A 227 26.32 -33.02 -18.80
CA ARG A 227 25.81 -33.83 -17.69
C ARG A 227 26.06 -35.32 -17.91
N ASN A 228 26.39 -36.04 -16.83
CA ASN A 228 26.52 -37.51 -16.77
C ASN A 228 27.56 -38.12 -17.72
N ILE A 229 28.82 -37.69 -17.65
CA ILE A 229 29.87 -38.30 -18.49
C ILE A 229 30.13 -39.73 -17.99
N ASN A 230 30.08 -40.72 -18.88
CA ASN A 230 30.55 -42.08 -18.63
C ASN A 230 31.63 -42.45 -19.68
N GLY A 231 32.76 -41.72 -19.70
CA GLY A 231 33.87 -41.97 -20.64
C GLY A 231 34.67 -40.73 -21.06
N THR A 232 35.00 -40.65 -22.36
CA THR A 232 35.65 -39.47 -22.98
C THR A 232 34.64 -38.73 -23.86
N ALA A 233 34.39 -37.44 -23.59
CA ALA A 233 33.51 -36.59 -24.40
C ALA A 233 34.31 -35.55 -25.19
N ALA A 234 34.04 -35.38 -26.50
CA ALA A 234 34.82 -34.53 -27.41
C ALA A 234 33.99 -33.56 -28.27
N VAL A 235 33.74 -32.34 -27.80
CA VAL A 235 33.07 -31.29 -28.61
C VAL A 235 34.13 -30.55 -29.44
N ASN A 236 34.13 -30.68 -30.77
CA ASN A 236 35.15 -30.07 -31.62
C ASN A 236 34.62 -28.84 -32.36
N GLY A 237 35.38 -27.73 -32.34
CA GLY A 237 35.11 -26.54 -33.17
C GLY A 237 34.63 -25.28 -32.45
N ALA A 238 34.37 -25.32 -31.14
CA ALA A 238 33.93 -24.13 -30.41
C ALA A 238 35.05 -23.08 -30.27
N THR A 239 35.00 -22.01 -31.07
CA THR A 239 36.03 -20.97 -31.12
C THR A 239 35.92 -19.90 -30.02
N GLU A 240 34.79 -19.80 -29.30
CA GLU A 240 34.49 -18.73 -28.31
C GLU A 240 33.78 -19.22 -27.03
N VAL A 241 34.25 -20.30 -26.40
CA VAL A 241 33.63 -20.81 -25.16
C VAL A 241 33.94 -19.88 -23.97
N ALA A 242 32.91 -19.21 -23.43
CA ALA A 242 32.99 -18.31 -22.27
C ALA A 242 32.62 -18.97 -20.93
N THR A 243 31.83 -20.05 -20.94
CA THR A 243 31.42 -20.76 -19.71
C THR A 243 31.23 -22.24 -19.98
N VAL A 244 31.77 -23.10 -19.11
CA VAL A 244 31.52 -24.55 -19.14
C VAL A 244 30.88 -24.99 -17.83
N THR A 245 29.87 -25.84 -17.86
CA THR A 245 29.28 -26.44 -16.66
C THR A 245 29.34 -27.95 -16.75
N PHE A 246 29.78 -28.56 -15.65
CA PHE A 246 29.84 -30.00 -15.50
C PHE A 246 28.95 -30.42 -14.33
N THR A 247 28.23 -31.52 -14.48
CA THR A 247 27.47 -32.14 -13.38
C THR A 247 27.75 -33.64 -13.39
N ASP A 248 28.01 -34.20 -12.20
CA ASP A 248 28.25 -35.64 -11.96
C ASP A 248 29.52 -36.24 -12.59
N LEU A 249 30.66 -35.53 -12.52
CA LEU A 249 31.96 -36.07 -12.93
C LEU A 249 32.54 -37.04 -11.89
N THR A 250 33.04 -38.20 -12.36
CA THR A 250 33.75 -39.18 -11.53
C THR A 250 35.25 -39.26 -11.90
N ALA A 251 36.07 -39.80 -11.00
CA ALA A 251 37.53 -39.81 -11.17
C ALA A 251 38.00 -40.63 -12.38
N GLY A 252 38.98 -40.10 -13.13
CA GLY A 252 39.56 -40.77 -14.31
C GLY A 252 38.88 -40.45 -15.64
N GLN A 253 37.87 -39.58 -15.64
CA GLN A 253 37.18 -39.15 -16.85
C GLN A 253 37.92 -38.02 -17.58
N THR A 254 37.86 -38.02 -18.91
CA THR A 254 38.55 -37.05 -19.77
C THR A 254 37.54 -36.27 -20.60
N VAL A 255 37.68 -34.95 -20.63
CA VAL A 255 36.84 -34.06 -21.44
C VAL A 255 37.72 -33.34 -22.44
N VAL A 256 37.28 -33.35 -23.70
CA VAL A 256 37.89 -32.63 -24.81
C VAL A 256 36.89 -31.62 -25.35
N ILE A 257 37.23 -30.33 -25.35
CA ILE A 257 36.39 -29.29 -25.96
C ILE A 257 37.32 -28.37 -26.77
N ALA A 258 36.97 -28.13 -28.03
CA ALA A 258 37.73 -27.31 -28.97
C ALA A 258 39.22 -27.68 -29.06
N GLY A 259 39.54 -28.98 -29.05
CA GLY A 259 40.90 -29.49 -29.12
C GLY A 259 41.73 -29.38 -27.82
N ARG A 260 41.13 -28.91 -26.71
CA ARG A 260 41.76 -28.89 -25.38
C ARG A 260 41.31 -30.08 -24.55
N THR A 261 42.27 -30.79 -23.96
CA THR A 261 42.03 -31.99 -23.13
C THR A 261 42.23 -31.68 -21.65
N VAL A 262 41.23 -31.99 -20.81
CA VAL A 262 41.32 -31.93 -19.34
C VAL A 262 40.89 -33.27 -18.76
N THR A 263 41.68 -33.82 -17.83
CA THR A 263 41.39 -35.09 -17.15
C THR A 263 41.14 -34.86 -15.67
N ALA A 264 40.04 -35.38 -15.14
CA ALA A 264 39.74 -35.36 -13.71
C ALA A 264 40.69 -36.30 -12.96
N GLY A 265 41.62 -35.72 -12.19
CA GLY A 265 42.68 -36.47 -11.50
C GLY A 265 42.28 -36.91 -10.09
N GLY A 266 42.38 -38.23 -9.81
CA GLY A 266 42.33 -38.81 -8.46
C GLY A 266 41.02 -38.64 -7.67
N THR A 267 40.93 -39.33 -6.53
CA THR A 267 39.77 -39.24 -5.61
C THR A 267 39.71 -37.85 -4.98
N GLY A 268 38.74 -37.02 -5.38
CA GLY A 268 38.48 -35.70 -4.78
C GLY A 268 38.34 -34.53 -5.75
N ALA A 269 38.54 -34.70 -7.06
CA ALA A 269 38.28 -33.65 -8.05
C ALA A 269 36.77 -33.35 -8.15
N THR A 270 36.38 -32.08 -8.07
CA THR A 270 34.99 -31.63 -8.23
C THR A 270 34.74 -31.12 -9.65
N ALA A 271 33.47 -31.06 -10.05
CA ALA A 271 33.05 -30.47 -11.33
C ALA A 271 33.49 -28.99 -11.49
N ALA A 272 33.66 -28.26 -10.38
CA ALA A 272 34.16 -26.89 -10.38
C ALA A 272 35.67 -26.82 -10.72
N ASP A 273 36.48 -27.74 -10.20
CA ASP A 273 37.93 -27.76 -10.44
C ASP A 273 38.26 -27.98 -11.93
N VAL A 274 37.47 -28.82 -12.60
CA VAL A 274 37.63 -29.14 -14.03
C VAL A 274 37.15 -27.98 -14.91
N ARG A 275 36.06 -27.30 -14.52
CA ARG A 275 35.56 -26.08 -15.19
C ARG A 275 36.61 -24.97 -15.14
N ASP A 276 37.17 -24.73 -13.97
CA ASP A 276 38.09 -23.61 -13.73
C ASP A 276 39.45 -23.85 -14.43
N ALA A 277 39.92 -25.11 -14.50
CA ALA A 277 41.08 -25.51 -15.30
C ALA A 277 40.86 -25.35 -16.81
N PHE A 278 39.64 -25.61 -17.29
CA PHE A 278 39.29 -25.47 -18.69
C PHE A 278 39.26 -24.00 -19.15
N LEU A 279 38.63 -23.11 -18.37
CA LEU A 279 38.54 -21.68 -18.67
C LEU A 279 39.90 -20.97 -18.56
N SER A 280 40.84 -21.52 -17.78
CA SER A 280 42.21 -21.00 -17.64
C SER A 280 43.22 -21.60 -18.63
N GLY A 281 42.83 -22.60 -19.44
CA GLY A 281 43.69 -23.23 -20.45
C GLY A 281 44.74 -24.21 -19.89
N ASN A 282 44.56 -24.71 -18.66
CA ASN A 282 45.49 -25.63 -18.00
C ASN A 282 45.32 -27.08 -18.50
N THR A 283 46.40 -27.73 -18.92
CA THR A 283 46.40 -29.11 -19.46
C THR A 283 46.90 -30.17 -18.49
N THR A 284 47.19 -29.81 -17.23
CA THR A 284 47.68 -30.76 -16.21
C THR A 284 46.52 -31.35 -15.39
N PRO A 285 46.62 -32.60 -14.90
CA PRO A 285 45.56 -33.22 -14.09
C PRO A 285 45.24 -32.38 -12.83
N VAL A 286 43.97 -31.99 -12.68
CA VAL A 286 43.48 -31.20 -11.53
C VAL A 286 43.02 -32.16 -10.44
N GLY A 287 43.57 -32.00 -9.23
CA GLY A 287 43.26 -32.83 -8.07
C GLY A 287 44.50 -33.31 -7.33
N GLY A 288 45.05 -32.46 -6.45
CA GLY A 288 46.15 -32.82 -5.57
C GLY A 288 46.37 -31.77 -4.48
N ALA A 289 45.97 -32.10 -3.26
CA ALA A 289 46.21 -31.40 -1.98
C ALA A 289 45.80 -29.91 -1.88
N THR A 290 44.97 -29.63 -0.87
CA THR A 290 44.62 -28.30 -0.35
C THR A 290 45.81 -27.34 -0.24
N PRO A 291 45.72 -26.10 -0.76
CA PRO A 291 46.50 -24.99 -0.27
C PRO A 291 45.61 -23.94 0.43
N SER A 292 46.06 -23.59 1.62
CA SER A 292 45.63 -22.49 2.47
C SER A 292 45.73 -21.11 1.78
N GLY A 293 44.66 -20.32 1.83
CA GLY A 293 44.74 -18.86 2.04
C GLY A 293 45.19 -17.95 0.89
N THR A 294 44.83 -18.21 -0.38
CA THR A 294 45.10 -17.26 -1.49
C THR A 294 43.85 -17.07 -2.34
N LEU A 295 43.44 -15.80 -2.50
CA LEU A 295 42.35 -15.39 -3.39
C LEU A 295 42.70 -15.82 -4.83
N THR A 296 41.87 -16.64 -5.46
CA THR A 296 42.09 -17.04 -6.86
C THR A 296 41.84 -15.85 -7.78
N GLY A 297 42.92 -15.21 -8.25
CA GLY A 297 42.84 -14.21 -9.30
C GLY A 297 42.47 -14.86 -10.63
N TYR A 298 41.26 -14.63 -11.13
CA TYR A 298 40.93 -14.84 -12.54
C TYR A 298 41.59 -13.72 -13.37
N ALA A 299 42.90 -13.84 -13.58
CA ALA A 299 43.66 -12.96 -14.47
C ALA A 299 43.51 -13.44 -15.92
N GLY A 300 42.37 -13.09 -16.54
CA GLY A 300 42.17 -13.23 -17.98
C GLY A 300 42.09 -11.86 -18.65
N ALA A 301 43.14 -11.05 -18.60
CA ALA A 301 43.09 -9.69 -19.17
C ALA A 301 44.48 -9.13 -19.54
N ASN A 302 45.20 -9.77 -20.46
CA ASN A 302 46.24 -9.07 -21.21
C ASN A 302 45.58 -8.32 -22.38
N GLY A 303 44.91 -7.20 -22.10
CA GLY A 303 44.27 -6.35 -23.09
C GLY A 303 43.79 -5.02 -22.51
N SER A 304 44.03 -3.92 -23.23
CA SER A 304 43.52 -2.58 -22.90
C SER A 304 41.99 -2.60 -22.85
N GLY A 305 41.40 -2.21 -21.72
CA GLY A 305 39.93 -2.07 -21.57
C GLY A 305 39.22 -3.24 -20.89
N ALA A 306 39.94 -4.21 -20.35
CA ALA A 306 39.34 -5.37 -19.67
C ALA A 306 38.83 -5.04 -18.25
N ASN A 307 37.72 -5.68 -17.85
CA ASN A 307 37.13 -5.60 -16.51
C ASN A 307 37.63 -6.76 -15.64
N ALA A 308 38.14 -6.49 -14.44
CA ALA A 308 38.59 -7.52 -13.51
C ALA A 308 37.48 -7.85 -12.50
N VAL A 309 36.95 -9.08 -12.53
CA VAL A 309 35.93 -9.53 -11.57
C VAL A 309 36.58 -10.35 -10.47
N LEU A 310 36.43 -9.92 -9.23
CA LEU A 310 36.93 -10.57 -8.02
C LEU A 310 35.74 -11.14 -7.23
N THR A 311 35.55 -12.46 -7.29
CA THR A 311 34.52 -13.18 -6.53
C THR A 311 35.15 -13.89 -5.34
N SER A 312 34.58 -13.74 -4.14
CA SER A 312 35.03 -14.48 -2.95
C SER A 312 33.87 -15.08 -2.17
N SER A 313 34.04 -16.32 -1.72
CA SER A 313 33.20 -17.01 -0.73
C SER A 313 33.84 -17.12 0.67
N THR A 314 35.08 -16.64 0.84
CA THR A 314 35.88 -16.84 2.06
C THR A 314 36.85 -15.67 2.33
N ALA A 315 37.11 -15.36 3.60
CA ALA A 315 37.93 -14.23 4.06
C ALA A 315 39.32 -14.10 3.38
N GLY A 316 39.76 -12.87 3.06
CA GLY A 316 41.15 -12.61 2.66
C GLY A 316 41.45 -11.15 2.29
N ASN A 317 42.67 -10.69 2.61
CA ASN A 317 43.21 -9.44 2.09
C ASN A 317 43.62 -9.66 0.62
N VAL A 318 43.19 -8.82 -0.32
CA VAL A 318 43.60 -8.94 -1.72
C VAL A 318 44.98 -8.29 -1.89
N THR A 319 46.00 -9.01 -1.44
CA THR A 319 47.42 -8.67 -1.67
C THR A 319 47.93 -9.45 -2.87
N ASP A 320 47.41 -9.17 -4.06
CA ASP A 320 48.06 -9.64 -5.29
C ASP A 320 49.16 -8.64 -5.69
N ALA A 321 50.39 -8.96 -5.29
CA ALA A 321 51.59 -8.23 -5.67
C ALA A 321 52.13 -8.62 -7.06
N SER A 322 51.40 -9.45 -7.84
CA SER A 322 51.88 -9.99 -9.12
C SER A 322 51.24 -9.38 -10.37
N ASN A 323 50.14 -8.62 -10.25
CA ASN A 323 49.50 -7.98 -11.40
C ASN A 323 50.04 -6.57 -11.66
N THR A 324 51.19 -6.49 -12.32
CA THR A 324 51.75 -5.22 -12.84
C THR A 324 51.16 -4.82 -14.21
N GLY A 325 50.05 -5.44 -14.61
CA GLY A 325 49.42 -5.25 -15.92
C GLY A 325 48.81 -3.85 -16.08
N THR A 326 49.48 -3.01 -16.88
CA THR A 326 48.89 -1.77 -17.42
C THR A 326 47.72 -2.12 -18.34
N GLY A 327 46.47 -1.82 -17.96
CA GLY A 327 45.32 -1.96 -18.90
C GLY A 327 43.94 -2.32 -18.36
N VAL A 328 43.77 -2.56 -17.05
CA VAL A 328 42.45 -2.83 -16.44
C VAL A 328 41.66 -1.52 -16.33
N ALA A 329 40.44 -1.48 -16.89
CA ALA A 329 39.60 -0.28 -16.86
C ALA A 329 38.76 -0.19 -15.56
N ASN A 330 38.20 -1.32 -15.14
CA ASN A 330 37.27 -1.41 -14.01
C ASN A 330 37.59 -2.64 -13.14
N ILE A 331 37.30 -2.55 -11.83
CA ILE A 331 37.41 -3.66 -10.88
C ILE A 331 36.04 -3.90 -10.26
N ASN A 332 35.49 -5.10 -10.41
CA ASN A 332 34.20 -5.48 -9.83
C ASN A 332 34.35 -6.51 -8.71
N ILE A 333 33.90 -6.17 -7.51
CA ILE A 333 33.87 -7.05 -6.34
C ILE A 333 32.44 -7.54 -6.09
N GLN A 334 32.27 -8.86 -6.07
CA GLN A 334 31.02 -9.52 -5.70
C GLN A 334 31.26 -10.48 -4.51
N GLN A 335 30.70 -10.15 -3.35
CA GLN A 335 30.69 -11.04 -2.17
C GLN A 335 29.37 -11.80 -2.05
N GLY A 336 29.46 -13.13 -1.90
CA GLY A 336 28.40 -14.13 -1.76
C GLY A 336 26.94 -13.65 -1.67
N VAL A 337 26.18 -13.91 -2.75
CA VAL A 337 24.73 -13.66 -2.90
C VAL A 337 23.84 -14.63 -2.08
N THR A 338 24.43 -15.66 -1.45
CA THR A 338 23.66 -16.64 -0.67
C THR A 338 23.57 -16.20 0.79
N ALA A 339 22.34 -16.08 1.30
CA ALA A 339 22.03 -15.69 2.67
C ALA A 339 22.76 -16.55 3.72
N VAL A 340 23.95 -16.11 4.14
CA VAL A 340 24.63 -16.61 5.33
C VAL A 340 24.29 -15.65 6.45
N THR A 341 23.38 -16.05 7.33
CA THR A 341 23.13 -15.40 8.62
C THR A 341 24.39 -15.54 9.50
N GLY A 342 25.30 -14.58 9.37
CA GLY A 342 26.55 -14.49 10.12
C GLY A 342 27.40 -13.29 9.65
N SER A 343 28.22 -12.74 10.56
CA SER A 343 29.16 -11.64 10.25
C SER A 343 30.09 -12.06 9.11
N GLN A 344 29.86 -11.50 7.91
CA GLN A 344 30.70 -11.77 6.75
C GLN A 344 32.01 -10.98 6.84
N THR A 345 33.12 -11.61 6.46
CA THR A 345 34.47 -11.07 6.70
C THR A 345 34.83 -9.94 5.72
N PRO A 346 35.56 -8.89 6.14
CA PRO A 346 35.88 -7.75 5.27
C PRO A 346 36.79 -8.12 4.09
N ILE A 347 36.52 -7.57 2.90
CA ILE A 347 37.45 -7.54 1.77
C ILE A 347 38.17 -6.19 1.74
N SER A 348 39.47 -6.23 1.47
CA SER A 348 40.30 -5.03 1.31
C SER A 348 41.16 -5.16 0.05
N VAL A 349 41.13 -4.11 -0.79
CA VAL A 349 41.81 -4.01 -2.09
C VAL A 349 42.73 -2.79 -2.10
N SER A 350 43.99 -2.99 -2.50
CA SER A 350 44.94 -1.89 -2.71
C SER A 350 44.90 -1.42 -4.17
N ALA A 351 44.50 -0.17 -4.41
CA ALA A 351 44.43 0.44 -5.73
C ALA A 351 45.81 0.55 -6.42
N ALA A 352 46.90 0.58 -5.63
CA ALA A 352 48.27 0.56 -6.17
C ALA A 352 48.59 -0.69 -6.99
N ASN A 353 47.84 -1.78 -6.78
CA ASN A 353 48.00 -3.03 -7.53
C ASN A 353 47.25 -3.02 -8.88
N PHE A 354 46.50 -1.96 -9.19
CA PHE A 354 45.66 -1.87 -10.39
C PHE A 354 45.87 -0.55 -11.12
N VAL A 355 47.08 -0.37 -11.66
CA VAL A 355 47.48 0.84 -12.38
C VAL A 355 46.65 0.99 -13.67
N GLY A 356 45.86 2.06 -13.75
CA GLY A 356 45.00 2.38 -14.89
C GLY A 356 43.50 2.16 -14.65
N ALA A 357 43.10 1.52 -13.55
CA ALA A 357 41.70 1.38 -13.19
C ALA A 357 41.08 2.75 -12.88
N THR A 358 39.93 3.04 -13.50
CA THR A 358 39.18 4.29 -13.32
C THR A 358 37.97 4.13 -12.42
N ASP A 359 37.45 2.92 -12.27
CA ASP A 359 36.28 2.64 -11.44
C ASP A 359 36.45 1.38 -10.57
N PHE A 360 36.09 1.50 -9.31
CA PHE A 360 36.16 0.47 -8.29
C PHE A 360 34.74 0.15 -7.82
N VAL A 361 34.24 -1.00 -8.22
CA VAL A 361 32.83 -1.38 -8.11
C VAL A 361 32.64 -2.35 -6.95
N SER A 362 31.72 -2.01 -6.04
CA SER A 362 31.12 -2.91 -5.06
C SER A 362 29.74 -3.32 -5.57
N ASP A 363 29.59 -4.56 -6.01
CA ASP A 363 28.40 -5.05 -6.71
C ASP A 363 27.68 -6.11 -5.88
N ASN A 364 26.49 -5.75 -5.38
CA ASN A 364 25.65 -6.59 -4.53
C ASN A 364 26.40 -7.24 -3.35
N SER A 365 27.41 -6.55 -2.82
CA SER A 365 28.31 -7.09 -1.80
C SER A 365 27.73 -6.84 -0.41
N THR A 366 27.27 -7.89 0.26
CA THR A 366 26.64 -7.84 1.59
C THR A 366 27.65 -7.69 2.75
N GLY A 367 28.94 -7.94 2.51
CA GLY A 367 30.03 -7.74 3.48
C GLY A 367 30.71 -6.37 3.35
N ILE A 368 31.66 -6.07 4.24
CA ILE A 368 32.47 -4.84 4.15
C ILE A 368 33.42 -4.94 2.96
N VAL A 369 33.47 -3.89 2.12
CA VAL A 369 34.40 -3.74 1.00
C VAL A 369 35.24 -2.50 1.23
N SER A 370 36.57 -2.62 1.24
CA SER A 370 37.51 -1.51 1.44
C SER A 370 38.43 -1.33 0.24
N PHE A 371 38.50 -0.13 -0.30
CA PHE A 371 39.42 0.28 -1.37
C PHE A 371 40.48 1.22 -0.80
N ASN A 372 41.76 0.89 -0.94
CA ASN A 372 42.86 1.61 -0.28
C ASN A 372 43.86 2.20 -1.26
N GLY A 373 44.28 3.44 -1.03
CA GLY A 373 45.32 4.11 -1.82
C GLY A 373 44.83 4.61 -3.19
N LEU A 374 43.56 5.00 -3.30
CA LEU A 374 42.98 5.54 -4.53
C LEU A 374 43.66 6.86 -4.94
N SER A 375 43.81 7.05 -6.24
CA SER A 375 44.37 8.25 -6.86
C SER A 375 43.27 9.19 -7.37
N GLN A 376 43.64 10.44 -7.67
CA GLN A 376 42.73 11.44 -8.24
C GLN A 376 42.02 10.90 -9.49
N GLY A 377 40.68 11.02 -9.52
CA GLY A 377 39.86 10.62 -10.66
C GLY A 377 39.48 9.13 -10.70
N GLN A 378 39.92 8.32 -9.74
CA GLN A 378 39.39 6.98 -9.54
C GLN A 378 38.05 7.08 -8.81
N ASN A 379 37.01 6.49 -9.40
CA ASN A 379 35.65 6.53 -8.86
C ASN A 379 35.36 5.26 -8.06
N ILE A 380 34.37 5.37 -7.19
CA ILE A 380 33.77 4.23 -6.49
C ILE A 380 32.35 4.08 -7.03
N THR A 381 31.97 2.87 -7.41
CA THR A 381 30.61 2.57 -7.83
C THR A 381 30.00 1.53 -6.90
N VAL A 382 28.81 1.81 -6.39
CA VAL A 382 28.06 0.89 -5.53
C VAL A 382 26.81 0.47 -6.28
N ASN A 383 26.76 -0.81 -6.66
CA ASN A 383 25.63 -1.41 -7.36
C ASN A 383 24.78 -2.22 -6.38
N GLY A 384 23.48 -1.93 -6.35
CA GLY A 384 22.46 -2.72 -5.65
C GLY A 384 21.57 -3.49 -6.61
N ASN A 385 20.73 -4.36 -6.05
CA ASN A 385 19.68 -5.09 -6.79
C ASN A 385 18.26 -4.73 -6.32
N GLY A 386 18.09 -3.69 -5.49
CA GLY A 386 16.81 -3.27 -4.92
C GLY A 386 16.31 -4.10 -3.74
N VAL A 387 16.89 -5.28 -3.49
CA VAL A 387 16.35 -6.30 -2.57
C VAL A 387 17.32 -6.64 -1.45
N THR A 388 18.61 -6.76 -1.76
CA THR A 388 19.67 -7.18 -0.85
C THR A 388 20.49 -5.98 -0.40
N ALA A 389 20.68 -5.92 0.90
CA ALA A 389 21.37 -4.85 1.60
C ALA A 389 22.90 -4.94 1.39
N ASN A 390 23.50 -4.03 0.62
CA ASN A 390 24.96 -3.93 0.55
C ASN A 390 25.57 -3.64 1.93
N GLY A 391 26.74 -4.21 2.21
CA GLY A 391 27.56 -3.92 3.39
C GLY A 391 28.32 -2.60 3.24
N ASN A 392 29.14 -2.26 4.25
CA ASN A 392 29.86 -0.98 4.24
C ASN A 392 30.88 -0.91 3.11
N VAL A 393 30.98 0.26 2.48
CA VAL A 393 32.00 0.55 1.46
C VAL A 393 32.94 1.62 2.01
N ASN A 394 34.20 1.24 2.24
CA ASN A 394 35.23 2.15 2.71
C ASN A 394 36.18 2.47 1.54
N ALA A 395 36.57 3.72 1.41
CA ALA A 395 37.55 4.13 0.43
C ALA A 395 38.56 5.11 1.03
N SER A 396 39.85 4.84 0.85
CA SER A 396 40.93 5.74 1.24
C SER A 396 41.70 6.24 0.02
N TYR A 397 41.82 7.55 -0.09
CA TYR A 397 42.54 8.25 -1.15
C TYR A 397 43.92 8.70 -0.67
N GLY A 398 44.89 8.69 -1.58
CA GLY A 398 46.22 9.24 -1.33
C GLY A 398 46.21 10.75 -1.09
N ALA A 399 47.23 11.26 -0.41
CA ALA A 399 47.30 12.67 0.01
C ALA A 399 47.30 13.71 -1.12
N THR A 400 47.53 13.30 -2.37
CA THR A 400 47.51 14.18 -3.56
C THR A 400 46.14 14.27 -4.22
N ALA A 401 45.21 13.38 -3.89
CA ALA A 401 43.84 13.45 -4.41
C ALA A 401 43.08 14.56 -3.68
N THR A 402 42.46 15.45 -4.45
CA THR A 402 41.71 16.60 -3.92
C THR A 402 40.20 16.42 -4.04
N SER A 403 39.77 15.46 -4.87
CA SER A 403 38.36 15.13 -5.05
C SER A 403 38.10 13.62 -5.14
N SER A 404 36.89 13.22 -4.76
CA SER A 404 36.38 11.85 -4.83
C SER A 404 34.97 11.82 -5.42
N THR A 405 34.61 10.70 -6.05
CA THR A 405 33.26 10.45 -6.59
C THR A 405 32.77 9.07 -6.17
N VAL A 406 31.53 9.02 -5.68
CA VAL A 406 30.78 7.80 -5.39
C VAL A 406 29.54 7.76 -6.29
N ASN A 407 29.48 6.79 -7.19
CA ASN A 407 28.29 6.50 -7.98
C ASN A 407 27.46 5.44 -7.26
N VAL A 408 26.16 5.66 -7.17
CA VAL A 408 25.22 4.70 -6.57
C VAL A 408 24.16 4.38 -7.61
N THR A 409 24.05 3.10 -7.96
CA THR A 409 23.09 2.61 -8.95
C THR A 409 22.40 1.36 -8.42
N GLY A 410 21.07 1.27 -8.54
CA GLY A 410 20.37 -0.01 -8.35
C GLY A 410 19.73 -0.29 -6.99
N GLY A 411 19.35 0.71 -6.20
CA GLY A 411 18.37 0.54 -5.11
C GLY A 411 18.86 -0.26 -3.88
N THR A 412 18.90 0.42 -2.74
CA THR A 412 19.15 -0.13 -1.40
C THR A 412 20.58 -0.61 -1.11
N THR A 413 21.36 0.21 -0.42
CA THR A 413 22.58 -0.17 0.31
C THR A 413 22.34 0.14 1.79
N THR A 414 22.43 -0.84 2.67
CA THR A 414 22.31 -0.61 4.13
C THR A 414 23.63 -0.22 4.78
N GLY A 415 24.76 -0.45 4.10
CA GLY A 415 26.08 -0.14 4.60
C GLY A 415 26.39 1.36 4.56
N ALA A 416 27.24 1.79 5.48
CA ALA A 416 27.83 3.12 5.41
C ALA A 416 28.79 3.23 4.21
N VAL A 417 28.86 4.41 3.60
CA VAL A 417 29.88 4.77 2.61
C VAL A 417 30.85 5.74 3.28
N THR A 418 32.09 5.33 3.48
CA THR A 418 33.12 6.13 4.15
C THR A 418 34.25 6.46 3.19
N LEU A 419 34.48 7.75 2.96
CA LEU A 419 35.60 8.28 2.17
C LEU A 419 36.61 8.96 3.10
N THR A 420 37.87 8.58 2.99
CA THR A 420 38.97 9.15 3.77
C THR A 420 40.11 9.60 2.86
N GLY A 421 40.82 10.66 3.24
CA GLY A 421 42.00 11.14 2.53
C GLY A 421 42.36 12.54 2.98
N SER A 422 43.58 12.75 3.47
CA SER A 422 44.00 14.03 4.04
C SER A 422 44.06 15.19 3.03
N GLY A 423 44.10 14.89 1.73
CA GLY A 423 44.08 15.87 0.65
C GLY A 423 42.69 16.21 0.11
N LEU A 424 41.66 15.45 0.50
CA LEU A 424 40.31 15.62 -0.03
C LEU A 424 39.72 16.95 0.42
N THR A 425 39.26 17.74 -0.56
CA THR A 425 38.55 19.01 -0.33
C THR A 425 37.14 18.96 -0.90
N THR A 426 36.91 18.09 -1.89
CA THR A 426 35.61 17.91 -2.54
C THR A 426 35.21 16.43 -2.57
N ALA A 427 33.96 16.12 -2.25
CA ALA A 427 33.39 14.78 -2.40
C ALA A 427 32.07 14.87 -3.18
N THR A 428 31.87 13.98 -4.16
CA THR A 428 30.66 13.96 -4.98
C THR A 428 29.95 12.61 -4.85
N VAL A 429 28.65 12.63 -4.58
CA VAL A 429 27.77 11.46 -4.58
C VAL A 429 26.81 11.60 -5.75
N VAL A 430 26.76 10.60 -6.62
CA VAL A 430 25.87 10.56 -7.79
C VAL A 430 24.85 9.43 -7.60
N SER A 431 23.57 9.77 -7.52
CA SER A 431 22.47 8.81 -7.44
C SER A 431 21.78 8.70 -8.80
N SER A 432 21.77 7.50 -9.38
CA SER A 432 21.15 7.24 -10.68
C SER A 432 20.46 5.86 -10.74
N GLY A 433 19.71 5.60 -11.81
CA GLY A 433 18.96 4.36 -11.99
C GLY A 433 17.66 4.33 -11.19
N ALA A 434 17.55 3.42 -10.22
CA ALA A 434 16.40 3.34 -9.31
C ALA A 434 16.54 4.35 -8.14
N ALA A 435 15.52 4.45 -7.28
CA ALA A 435 15.64 5.19 -6.02
C ALA A 435 16.66 4.50 -5.11
N ASN A 436 17.63 5.24 -4.59
CA ASN A 436 18.74 4.71 -3.82
C ASN A 436 18.58 5.04 -2.33
N THR A 437 18.95 4.08 -1.48
CA THR A 437 19.03 4.27 -0.02
C THR A 437 20.43 3.95 0.44
N LEU A 438 21.03 4.80 1.25
CA LEU A 438 22.38 4.67 1.82
C LEU A 438 22.29 4.70 3.36
N GLY A 439 23.26 4.07 4.02
CA GLY A 439 23.51 4.27 5.45
C GLY A 439 24.09 5.67 5.74
N ALA A 440 25.08 5.74 6.62
CA ALA A 440 25.85 6.98 6.83
C ALA A 440 26.79 7.24 5.65
N ILE A 441 26.92 8.49 5.22
CA ILE A 441 27.95 8.94 4.28
C ILE A 441 28.96 9.79 5.05
N ASP A 442 30.16 9.27 5.28
CA ASP A 442 31.23 9.98 5.98
C ASP A 442 32.31 10.39 4.98
N LEU A 443 32.53 11.70 4.81
CA LEU A 443 33.33 12.27 3.72
C LEU A 443 34.61 12.97 4.21
N ALA A 444 35.13 12.54 5.37
CA ALA A 444 36.29 13.06 6.12
C ALA A 444 37.19 14.07 5.37
N ALA A 445 37.39 15.24 6.01
CA ALA A 445 38.16 16.41 5.57
C ALA A 445 37.62 17.20 4.35
N SER A 446 36.60 16.70 3.64
CA SER A 446 36.01 17.43 2.51
C SER A 446 35.28 18.69 2.96
N LYS A 447 35.57 19.84 2.33
CA LYS A 447 34.88 21.11 2.58
C LYS A 447 33.68 21.34 1.66
N THR A 448 33.70 20.74 0.47
CA THR A 448 32.59 20.83 -0.49
C THR A 448 32.04 19.43 -0.75
N ILE A 449 30.77 19.21 -0.43
CA ILE A 449 30.08 17.96 -0.67
C ILE A 449 29.02 18.21 -1.71
N ASN A 450 29.05 17.48 -2.82
CA ASN A 450 28.08 17.58 -3.90
C ASN A 450 27.23 16.31 -3.93
N ILE A 451 25.91 16.46 -4.01
CA ILE A 451 24.96 15.39 -4.31
C ILE A 451 24.35 15.70 -5.67
N ASN A 452 24.52 14.79 -6.62
CA ASN A 452 23.82 14.80 -7.89
C ASN A 452 22.79 13.67 -7.90
N ALA A 453 21.58 14.00 -7.46
CA ALA A 453 20.47 13.05 -7.38
C ALA A 453 19.67 13.08 -8.68
N ALA A 454 20.11 12.35 -9.71
CA ALA A 454 19.30 12.14 -10.91
C ALA A 454 18.03 11.34 -10.56
N THR A 455 18.16 10.39 -9.64
CA THR A 455 17.05 9.65 -9.02
C THR A 455 17.04 9.84 -7.51
N ALA A 456 15.89 9.57 -6.88
CA ALA A 456 15.70 9.81 -5.45
C ALA A 456 16.81 9.15 -4.61
N LEU A 457 17.33 9.88 -3.63
CA LEU A 457 18.37 9.44 -2.73
C LEU A 457 17.89 9.60 -1.29
N THR A 458 17.92 8.54 -0.50
CA THR A 458 17.73 8.61 0.95
C THR A 458 19.03 8.20 1.63
N ALA A 459 19.54 8.99 2.58
CA ALA A 459 20.71 8.63 3.37
C ALA A 459 20.43 8.81 4.86
N ALA A 460 21.01 7.94 5.69
CA ALA A 460 20.81 8.00 7.14
C ALA A 460 21.43 9.27 7.75
N SER A 461 22.63 9.63 7.30
CA SER A 461 23.33 10.86 7.67
C SER A 461 24.39 11.21 6.62
N ILE A 462 24.84 12.47 6.64
CA ILE A 462 26.02 12.92 5.92
C ILE A 462 26.90 13.66 6.91
N ALA A 463 28.14 13.20 7.07
CA ALA A 463 29.11 13.73 8.00
C ALA A 463 30.38 14.19 7.28
N THR A 464 31.04 15.19 7.84
CA THR A 464 32.35 15.66 7.40
C THR A 464 33.10 16.22 8.60
N THR A 465 34.43 16.07 8.60
CA THR A 465 35.31 16.71 9.58
C THR A 465 35.91 18.03 9.06
N GLY A 466 35.51 18.45 7.85
CA GLY A 466 35.89 19.74 7.30
C GLY A 466 35.09 20.87 7.95
N THR A 467 35.73 21.73 8.74
CA THR A 467 35.04 22.87 9.34
C THR A 467 34.54 23.85 8.27
N GLU A 468 33.36 24.43 8.49
CA GLU A 468 32.68 25.36 7.59
C GLU A 468 32.39 24.77 6.19
N SER A 469 31.90 23.54 6.16
CA SER A 469 31.61 22.81 4.93
C SER A 469 30.35 23.32 4.23
N THR A 470 30.31 23.08 2.91
CA THR A 470 29.17 23.36 2.02
C THR A 470 28.61 22.07 1.45
N LEU A 471 27.30 21.89 1.53
CA LEU A 471 26.55 20.81 0.88
C LEU A 471 25.78 21.36 -0.32
N ASN A 472 26.13 20.95 -1.53
CA ASN A 472 25.39 21.26 -2.76
C ASN A 472 24.52 20.08 -3.17
N ILE A 473 23.24 20.30 -3.48
CA ILE A 473 22.31 19.26 -3.91
C ILE A 473 21.72 19.67 -5.26
N THR A 474 21.77 18.75 -6.22
CA THR A 474 21.38 18.98 -7.62
C THR A 474 20.59 17.77 -8.14
N GLY A 475 19.94 17.92 -9.31
CA GLY A 475 19.26 16.82 -10.00
C GLY A 475 17.74 16.76 -9.77
N ALA A 476 17.08 15.80 -10.43
CA ALA A 476 15.62 15.67 -10.46
C ALA A 476 15.04 14.72 -9.40
N GLY A 477 15.89 13.95 -8.72
CA GLY A 477 15.51 13.07 -7.63
C GLY A 477 15.39 13.80 -6.30
N LYS A 478 14.40 13.40 -5.49
CA LYS A 478 14.27 13.88 -4.11
C LYS A 478 15.45 13.39 -3.27
N THR A 479 16.12 14.31 -2.56
CA THR A 479 17.20 13.96 -1.62
C THR A 479 16.69 14.03 -0.19
N THR A 480 16.76 12.93 0.55
CA THR A 480 16.28 12.85 1.94
C THR A 480 17.41 12.43 2.86
N ILE A 481 17.73 13.25 3.86
CA ILE A 481 18.68 12.93 4.93
C ILE A 481 17.88 12.78 6.22
N THR A 482 17.79 11.55 6.75
CA THR A 482 16.91 11.26 7.88
C THR A 482 17.47 11.73 9.21
N GLY A 483 18.80 11.73 9.36
CA GLY A 483 19.49 12.27 10.53
C GLY A 483 19.65 13.79 10.48
N ALA A 484 20.00 14.38 11.62
CA ALA A 484 20.41 15.77 11.66
C ALA A 484 21.67 15.99 10.80
N LEU A 485 21.73 17.13 10.10
CA LEU A 485 22.93 17.55 9.41
C LEU A 485 24.11 17.64 10.39
N ASP A 486 25.31 17.35 9.90
CA ASP A 486 26.53 17.59 10.64
C ASP A 486 26.65 19.07 11.03
N THR A 487 27.14 19.33 12.23
CA THR A 487 27.39 20.71 12.71
C THR A 487 28.47 21.43 11.92
N ASP A 488 29.31 20.71 11.18
CA ASP A 488 30.32 21.32 10.33
C ASP A 488 29.76 21.96 9.06
N PHE A 489 28.50 21.70 8.68
CA PHE A 489 27.85 22.36 7.55
C PHE A 489 27.36 23.77 7.89
N THR A 490 27.99 24.78 7.32
CA THR A 490 27.57 26.19 7.42
C THR A 490 26.74 26.65 6.23
N ASN A 491 26.83 25.97 5.08
CA ASN A 491 26.05 26.29 3.89
C ASN A 491 25.44 25.02 3.28
N VAL A 492 24.16 25.10 2.90
CA VAL A 492 23.46 24.11 2.10
C VAL A 492 22.83 24.82 0.90
N ASN A 493 23.10 24.34 -0.30
CA ASN A 493 22.59 24.91 -1.53
C ASN A 493 21.96 23.83 -2.41
N ALA A 494 20.63 23.80 -2.41
CA ALA A 494 19.81 22.92 -3.23
C ALA A 494 19.10 23.64 -4.38
N SER A 495 19.46 24.89 -4.69
CA SER A 495 18.77 25.76 -5.67
C SER A 495 18.61 25.19 -7.08
N THR A 496 19.37 24.16 -7.43
CA THR A 496 19.30 23.48 -8.75
C THR A 496 18.70 22.07 -8.67
N ASN A 497 18.26 21.64 -7.49
CA ASN A 497 17.48 20.42 -7.34
C ASN A 497 16.01 20.70 -7.68
N THR A 498 15.42 19.83 -8.50
CA THR A 498 14.02 19.94 -8.92
C THR A 498 13.14 18.84 -8.32
N GLY A 499 13.74 17.84 -7.67
CA GLY A 499 13.03 16.71 -7.06
C GLY A 499 12.54 16.96 -5.62
N GLY A 500 13.09 17.98 -4.97
CA GLY A 500 12.86 18.31 -3.58
C GLY A 500 13.95 17.78 -2.64
N VAL A 501 14.00 18.34 -1.44
CA VAL A 501 15.01 18.08 -0.42
C VAL A 501 14.32 17.93 0.93
N ALA A 502 14.68 16.91 1.70
CA ALA A 502 14.19 16.69 3.05
C ALA A 502 15.37 16.60 4.03
N LEU A 503 15.57 17.62 4.88
CA LEU A 503 16.70 17.70 5.81
C LEU A 503 16.24 18.05 7.23
N THR A 504 16.95 17.51 8.22
CA THR A 504 16.87 17.98 9.60
C THR A 504 18.07 18.87 9.91
N LEU A 505 17.81 20.12 10.30
CA LEU A 505 18.86 21.08 10.62
C LEU A 505 19.60 20.69 11.90
N SER A 506 20.89 20.99 11.93
CA SER A 506 21.76 20.64 13.05
C SER A 506 21.51 21.52 14.29
N SER A 507 22.28 21.29 15.35
CA SER A 507 22.26 22.15 16.55
C SER A 507 22.97 23.49 16.35
N THR A 508 23.57 23.74 15.19
CA THR A 508 24.22 25.02 14.89
C THR A 508 23.20 26.09 14.57
N THR A 509 23.54 27.34 14.91
CA THR A 509 22.63 28.47 14.80
C THR A 509 22.96 29.39 13.62
N THR A 510 23.98 29.04 12.84
CA THR A 510 24.59 29.89 11.79
C THR A 510 24.44 29.33 10.38
N THR A 511 23.95 28.10 10.21
CA THR A 511 23.80 27.46 8.89
C THR A 511 22.86 28.24 7.99
N LYS A 512 23.28 28.42 6.73
CA LYS A 512 22.47 28.99 5.66
C LYS A 512 22.00 27.90 4.72
N VAL A 513 20.71 27.87 4.42
CA VAL A 513 20.09 26.85 3.58
C VAL A 513 19.27 27.53 2.48
N ILE A 514 19.44 27.04 1.25
CA ILE A 514 18.61 27.40 0.10
C ILE A 514 18.07 26.10 -0.48
N GLY A 515 16.74 25.97 -0.52
CA GLY A 515 16.00 24.87 -1.13
C GLY A 515 15.96 24.94 -2.66
N GLY A 516 15.30 23.96 -3.26
CA GLY A 516 15.20 23.77 -4.70
C GLY A 516 13.91 24.33 -5.30
N THR A 517 13.45 23.69 -6.37
CA THR A 517 12.17 23.99 -7.05
C THR A 517 11.11 22.89 -6.83
N GLY A 518 11.50 21.78 -6.20
CA GLY A 518 10.61 20.69 -5.84
C GLY A 518 10.07 20.86 -4.42
N ALA A 519 9.16 19.99 -3.98
CA ALA A 519 8.58 20.06 -2.64
C ALA A 519 9.61 19.70 -1.56
N ASP A 520 10.09 20.74 -0.88
CA ASP A 520 11.10 20.67 0.15
C ASP A 520 10.51 20.50 1.55
N THR A 521 11.31 19.94 2.46
CA THR A 521 10.94 19.72 3.86
C THR A 521 12.14 19.98 4.75
N PHE A 522 12.05 21.02 5.57
CA PHE A 522 13.11 21.36 6.51
C PHE A 522 12.61 21.20 7.93
N THR A 523 13.22 20.30 8.70
CA THR A 523 12.93 20.10 10.12
C THR A 523 13.88 20.93 10.97
N THR A 524 13.32 21.75 11.86
CA THR A 524 14.09 22.65 12.71
C THR A 524 14.97 21.88 13.72
N GLY A 525 16.21 22.33 13.89
CA GLY A 525 17.13 21.89 14.94
C GLY A 525 17.17 22.88 16.13
N SER A 526 18.33 23.45 16.43
CA SER A 526 18.46 24.59 17.37
C SER A 526 17.99 25.90 16.72
N ALA A 527 17.43 26.82 17.52
CA ALA A 527 16.99 28.13 17.01
C ALA A 527 18.12 28.91 16.35
N LEU A 528 17.91 29.35 15.10
CA LEU A 528 18.90 30.08 14.33
C LEU A 528 19.19 31.45 14.94
N THR A 529 20.46 31.87 14.98
CA THR A 529 20.92 33.18 15.44
C THR A 529 21.28 34.07 14.25
N THR A 530 22.15 33.62 13.36
CA THR A 530 22.53 34.32 12.13
C THR A 530 22.26 33.50 10.86
N GLY A 531 21.97 32.20 11.02
CA GLY A 531 21.56 31.33 9.92
C GLY A 531 20.19 31.69 9.35
N THR A 532 19.94 31.22 8.13
CA THR A 532 18.69 31.44 7.39
C THR A 532 18.32 30.19 6.61
N VAL A 533 17.03 29.96 6.41
CA VAL A 533 16.50 28.86 5.61
C VAL A 533 15.49 29.44 4.65
N ASP A 534 15.85 29.42 3.38
CA ASP A 534 14.97 29.72 2.26
C ASP A 534 14.58 28.38 1.63
N ALA A 535 13.29 28.05 1.58
CA ALA A 535 12.85 26.78 1.00
C ALA A 535 12.87 26.78 -0.54
N GLY A 536 13.11 27.92 -1.20
CA GLY A 536 13.13 28.00 -2.66
C GLY A 536 11.72 28.16 -3.25
N ALA A 537 11.46 27.51 -4.38
CA ALA A 537 10.15 27.53 -5.01
C ALA A 537 9.50 26.15 -4.87
N GLY A 538 8.19 26.08 -4.69
CA GLY A 538 7.54 24.80 -4.53
C GLY A 538 6.33 24.90 -3.63
N THR A 539 5.99 23.79 -3.02
CA THR A 539 5.06 23.75 -1.89
C THR A 539 5.83 23.14 -0.75
N ASP A 540 6.42 24.01 0.06
CA ASP A 540 7.50 23.62 0.95
C ASP A 540 7.03 23.55 2.39
N THR A 541 7.61 22.60 3.14
CA THR A 541 7.20 22.30 4.52
C THR A 541 8.26 22.69 5.52
N LEU A 542 7.91 23.53 6.48
CA LEU A 542 8.70 23.77 7.69
C LEU A 542 8.18 22.87 8.82
N VAL A 543 9.00 21.97 9.34
CA VAL A 543 8.64 21.12 10.49
C VAL A 543 9.27 21.70 11.76
N VAL A 544 8.44 22.21 12.67
CA VAL A 544 8.88 22.86 13.91
C VAL A 544 8.74 21.90 15.08
N SER A 545 9.87 21.59 15.71
CA SER A 545 9.96 20.70 16.86
C SER A 545 10.24 21.44 18.18
N ASN A 546 10.32 22.78 18.15
CA ASN A 546 10.56 23.61 19.33
C ASN A 546 9.96 25.02 19.13
N SER A 547 9.18 25.48 20.11
CA SER A 547 8.48 26.78 20.09
C SER A 547 9.41 27.99 19.94
N ALA A 548 10.69 27.87 20.32
CA ALA A 548 11.65 28.96 20.25
C ALA A 548 11.92 29.46 18.81
N HIS A 549 11.71 28.62 17.79
CA HIS A 549 11.97 28.98 16.39
C HIS A 549 11.06 30.08 15.85
N LEU A 550 9.81 30.12 16.32
CA LEU A 550 8.78 31.06 15.87
C LEU A 550 8.26 31.92 17.02
N ALA A 551 9.06 32.10 18.08
CA ALA A 551 8.66 32.86 19.26
C ALA A 551 8.53 34.38 18.99
N THR A 552 9.17 34.89 17.93
CA THR A 552 9.06 36.29 17.50
C THR A 552 9.13 36.39 15.98
N ALA A 553 8.56 37.46 15.41
CA ALA A 553 8.64 37.74 13.97
C ALA A 553 10.09 37.82 13.44
N ALA A 554 11.06 38.25 14.26
CA ALA A 554 12.47 38.30 13.86
C ALA A 554 13.11 36.91 13.75
N LEU A 555 12.62 35.92 14.51
CA LEU A 555 13.07 34.53 14.39
C LEU A 555 12.35 33.82 13.24
N GLY A 556 11.04 34.07 13.06
CA GLY A 556 10.30 33.53 11.93
C GLY A 556 10.75 34.08 10.57
N ALA A 557 11.20 35.34 10.49
CA ALA A 557 11.78 35.92 9.28
C ALA A 557 13.06 35.24 8.78
N LYS A 558 13.65 34.31 9.55
CA LYS A 558 14.78 33.47 9.12
C LYS A 558 14.33 32.28 8.27
N TYR A 559 13.04 32.00 8.24
CA TYR A 559 12.40 30.94 7.48
C TYR A 559 11.52 31.58 6.41
N THR A 560 11.91 31.45 5.14
CA THR A 560 11.22 32.10 4.02
C THR A 560 10.81 31.08 2.96
N ASN A 561 9.79 31.44 2.17
CA ASN A 561 9.24 30.62 1.08
C ASN A 561 8.74 29.24 1.54
N PHE A 562 8.05 29.20 2.68
CA PHE A 562 7.33 28.01 3.13
C PHE A 562 5.83 28.22 2.98
N GLU A 563 5.12 27.20 2.50
CA GLU A 563 3.66 27.22 2.36
C GLU A 563 2.97 26.37 3.43
N LEU A 564 3.63 25.32 3.92
CA LEU A 564 3.09 24.42 4.93
C LEU A 564 3.91 24.50 6.22
N LEU A 565 3.24 24.78 7.34
CA LEU A 565 3.84 24.65 8.67
C LEU A 565 3.39 23.34 9.32
N GLN A 566 4.32 22.44 9.61
CA GLN A 566 4.08 21.28 10.46
C GLN A 566 4.56 21.57 11.89
N VAL A 567 3.66 21.48 12.86
CA VAL A 567 3.92 21.69 14.29
C VAL A 567 3.91 20.34 14.97
N GLN A 568 5.03 19.97 15.60
CA GLN A 568 5.18 18.70 16.29
C GLN A 568 4.59 18.77 17.71
N ASP A 569 4.45 17.58 18.30
CA ASP A 569 3.88 17.38 19.64
C ASP A 569 4.57 18.24 20.71
N GLY A 570 3.76 18.92 21.55
CA GLY A 570 4.23 19.78 22.63
C GLY A 570 4.75 21.16 22.18
N VAL A 571 4.61 21.50 20.90
CA VAL A 571 5.09 22.77 20.34
C VAL A 571 3.96 23.79 20.27
N SER A 572 4.29 25.04 20.57
CA SER A 572 3.38 26.19 20.50
C SER A 572 3.93 27.24 19.55
N VAL A 573 3.14 27.61 18.55
CA VAL A 573 3.55 28.59 17.53
C VAL A 573 2.46 29.65 17.33
N ASP A 574 2.90 30.87 17.05
CA ASP A 574 2.04 31.96 16.58
C ASP A 574 2.36 32.24 15.11
N LEU A 575 1.38 32.03 14.22
CA LEU A 575 1.53 32.26 12.80
C LEU A 575 1.69 33.74 12.44
N GLY A 576 1.38 34.66 13.35
CA GLY A 576 1.73 36.07 13.18
C GLY A 576 3.25 36.31 13.09
N ASN A 577 4.07 35.35 13.52
CA ASN A 577 5.53 35.45 13.49
C ASN A 577 6.17 34.92 12.20
N ILE A 578 5.41 34.31 11.28
CA ILE A 578 5.94 33.75 10.03
C ILE A 578 5.04 34.09 8.84
N SER A 579 5.63 34.52 7.73
CA SER A 579 4.91 34.85 6.49
C SER A 579 4.92 33.69 5.50
N GLY A 580 3.97 33.67 4.57
CA GLY A 580 3.93 32.71 3.45
C GLY A 580 3.15 31.44 3.71
N ILE A 581 2.92 31.08 4.98
CA ILE A 581 2.17 29.88 5.36
C ILE A 581 0.73 29.96 4.86
N THR A 582 0.30 28.96 4.09
CA THR A 582 -1.06 28.81 3.54
C THR A 582 -1.82 27.63 4.15
N GLY A 583 -1.10 26.66 4.73
CA GLY A 583 -1.67 25.51 5.43
C GLY A 583 -0.90 25.14 6.70
N VAL A 584 -1.59 24.47 7.62
CA VAL A 584 -1.03 24.03 8.90
C VAL A 584 -1.25 22.54 9.07
N ARG A 585 -0.23 21.83 9.56
CA ARG A 585 -0.32 20.44 10.00
C ARG A 585 0.09 20.33 11.45
N ILE A 586 -0.77 19.77 12.28
CA ILE A 586 -0.52 19.56 13.71
C ILE A 586 -0.27 18.07 13.90
N ASN A 587 0.92 17.70 14.36
CA ASN A 587 1.26 16.32 14.69
C ASN A 587 1.28 16.19 16.22
N ASP A 588 0.16 15.76 16.79
CA ASP A 588 -0.02 15.66 18.24
C ASP A 588 0.12 14.20 18.70
N ALA A 589 0.87 14.00 19.79
CA ALA A 589 1.12 12.70 20.40
C ALA A 589 0.89 12.71 21.92
N GLY A 590 0.05 13.65 22.40
CA GLY A 590 -0.42 13.71 23.79
C GLY A 590 0.09 14.87 24.63
N ASN A 591 1.05 15.68 24.15
CA ASN A 591 1.46 16.91 24.83
C ASN A 591 0.61 18.10 24.36
N ALA A 592 0.61 19.20 25.10
CA ALA A 592 -0.15 20.38 24.69
C ALA A 592 0.49 21.06 23.46
N THR A 593 -0.20 21.02 22.33
CA THR A 593 0.26 21.57 21.05
C THR A 593 -0.64 22.74 20.64
N SER A 594 -0.06 23.88 20.27
CA SER A 594 -0.85 25.08 19.93
C SER A 594 -0.39 25.77 18.65
N VAL A 595 -1.37 26.21 17.85
CA VAL A 595 -1.17 27.07 16.70
C VAL A 595 -2.15 28.23 16.82
N THR A 596 -1.63 29.44 17.02
CA THR A 596 -2.43 30.66 17.16
C THR A 596 -2.11 31.67 16.06
N GLY A 597 -2.89 32.75 15.98
CA GLY A 597 -2.67 33.80 14.98
C GLY A 597 -3.02 33.38 13.56
N LEU A 598 -3.89 32.37 13.41
CA LEU A 598 -4.37 31.93 12.09
C LEU A 598 -5.24 33.02 11.48
N SER A 599 -4.98 33.36 10.22
CA SER A 599 -5.97 34.03 9.37
C SER A 599 -7.11 33.07 9.02
N ALA A 600 -8.27 33.61 8.62
CA ALA A 600 -9.41 32.80 8.17
C ALA A 600 -9.05 31.84 7.03
N ALA A 601 -8.17 32.26 6.11
CA ALA A 601 -7.71 31.41 5.00
C ALA A 601 -6.86 30.23 5.47
N GLN A 602 -5.98 30.45 6.47
CA GLN A 602 -5.17 29.37 7.06
C GLN A 602 -6.02 28.43 7.92
N ALA A 603 -7.00 28.97 8.64
CA ALA A 603 -7.94 28.19 9.44
C ALA A 603 -8.82 27.25 8.59
N ALA A 604 -9.01 27.56 7.30
CA ALA A 604 -9.67 26.68 6.35
C ALA A 604 -8.78 25.52 5.84
N ASN A 605 -7.48 25.53 6.15
CA ASN A 605 -6.47 24.58 5.66
C ASN A 605 -5.67 23.98 6.82
N VAL A 606 -6.34 23.52 7.88
CA VAL A 606 -5.70 22.82 9.00
C VAL A 606 -5.80 21.32 8.78
N SER A 607 -4.71 20.60 9.03
CA SER A 607 -4.69 19.15 9.13
C SER A 607 -4.20 18.72 10.51
N ILE A 608 -4.87 17.76 11.11
CA ILE A 608 -4.48 17.15 12.38
C ILE A 608 -4.09 15.71 12.09
N LEU A 609 -2.82 15.44 12.34
CA LEU A 609 -2.18 14.15 12.23
C LEU A 609 -2.04 13.60 13.64
N ALA A 610 -3.00 12.78 14.08
CA ALA A 610 -3.00 12.25 15.44
C ALA A 610 -2.41 10.83 15.45
N ALA A 611 -1.41 10.61 16.29
CA ALA A 611 -0.86 9.30 16.61
C ALA A 611 -1.27 8.89 18.04
N ASP A 612 -2.46 8.30 18.17
CA ASP A 612 -2.94 7.59 19.36
C ASP A 612 -3.22 8.42 20.66
N SER A 613 -4.01 7.77 21.52
CA SER A 613 -5.01 8.14 22.53
C SER A 613 -4.61 8.88 23.82
N ALA A 614 -3.49 9.61 23.84
CA ALA A 614 -3.18 10.47 25.00
C ALA A 614 -3.88 11.85 24.87
N ASN A 615 -4.56 12.28 25.94
CA ASN A 615 -5.37 13.52 26.02
C ASN A 615 -4.52 14.82 25.95
N GLY A 616 -3.73 15.00 24.89
CA GLY A 616 -3.07 16.27 24.58
C GLY A 616 -4.11 17.34 24.25
N THR A 617 -3.90 18.56 24.76
CA THR A 617 -4.74 19.70 24.39
C THR A 617 -4.21 20.28 23.08
N ILE A 618 -5.00 20.16 22.01
CA ILE A 618 -4.75 20.88 20.75
C ILE A 618 -5.44 22.24 20.83
N THR A 619 -4.71 23.33 20.61
CA THR A 619 -5.29 24.68 20.54
C THR A 619 -5.13 25.25 19.14
N ILE A 620 -6.24 25.65 18.52
CA ILE A 620 -6.25 26.36 17.23
C ILE A 620 -6.88 27.74 17.47
N GLY A 621 -6.07 28.79 17.35
CA GLY A 621 -6.48 30.17 17.64
C GLY A 621 -6.49 31.06 16.39
N LEU A 622 -7.64 31.63 16.07
CA LEU A 622 -7.78 32.59 14.96
C LEU A 622 -7.49 34.03 15.43
N THR A 623 -6.94 34.84 14.53
CA THR A 623 -6.79 36.27 14.79
C THR A 623 -8.17 36.92 14.85
N ASN A 624 -8.44 37.66 15.94
CA ASN A 624 -9.71 38.36 16.19
C ASN A 624 -10.96 37.47 16.35
N ALA A 625 -10.80 36.17 16.68
CA ALA A 625 -11.93 35.25 16.88
C ALA A 625 -12.94 35.73 17.94
N THR A 626 -12.50 36.47 18.96
CA THR A 626 -13.38 36.97 20.02
C THR A 626 -14.08 38.29 19.68
N ALA A 627 -13.85 38.84 18.48
CA ALA A 627 -14.46 40.10 18.07
C ALA A 627 -15.90 39.87 17.61
N ALA A 628 -16.85 40.51 18.30
CA ALA A 628 -18.28 40.33 18.06
C ALA A 628 -18.69 40.64 16.61
N GLY A 629 -19.55 39.78 16.04
CA GLY A 629 -20.19 39.99 14.74
C GLY A 629 -19.44 39.38 13.54
N GLN A 630 -18.35 38.68 13.76
CA GLN A 630 -17.70 37.84 12.75
C GLN A 630 -18.14 36.38 12.93
N ILE A 631 -18.11 35.62 11.83
CA ILE A 631 -18.31 34.17 11.87
C ILE A 631 -16.94 33.55 11.63
N ASP A 632 -16.36 33.00 12.69
CA ASP A 632 -15.05 32.38 12.66
C ASP A 632 -15.19 30.89 12.38
N SER A 633 -14.37 30.38 11.46
CA SER A 633 -14.48 29.01 10.94
C SER A 633 -13.13 28.30 10.93
N VAL A 634 -13.12 27.06 11.41
CA VAL A 634 -11.98 26.14 11.32
C VAL A 634 -12.38 24.91 10.53
N ASN A 635 -11.60 24.59 9.49
CA ASN A 635 -11.70 23.32 8.77
C ASN A 635 -10.47 22.48 9.11
N ALA A 636 -10.69 21.38 9.83
CA ALA A 636 -9.66 20.44 10.21
C ALA A 636 -9.83 19.12 9.44
N THR A 637 -8.83 18.82 8.61
CA THR A 637 -8.68 17.51 7.97
C THR A 637 -7.99 16.56 8.95
N LEU A 638 -8.63 15.43 9.26
CA LEU A 638 -8.16 14.45 10.22
C LEU A 638 -7.51 13.28 9.45
N THR A 639 -6.23 13.04 9.71
CA THR A 639 -5.47 11.95 9.08
C THR A 639 -4.89 11.04 10.17
N THR A 640 -5.12 9.73 10.04
CA THR A 640 -4.50 8.72 10.92
C THR A 640 -3.13 8.33 10.38
N VAL A 641 -2.10 8.29 11.22
CA VAL A 641 -0.77 7.78 10.84
C VAL A 641 -0.71 6.28 11.01
N THR A 642 -0.60 5.48 9.94
CA THR A 642 -0.32 4.04 10.06
C THR A 642 1.17 3.80 10.36
N THR A 643 1.56 3.83 11.64
CA THR A 643 2.89 3.37 12.05
C THR A 643 2.81 2.02 12.77
N GLY A 644 3.28 0.96 12.11
CA GLY A 644 3.56 -0.33 12.75
C GLY A 644 2.60 -1.47 12.43
N SER A 645 3.05 -2.69 12.72
CA SER A 645 2.40 -3.97 12.43
C SER A 645 1.21 -4.33 13.35
N ASN A 646 0.58 -3.34 14.00
CA ASN A 646 -0.66 -3.52 14.75
C ASN A 646 -1.74 -2.53 14.25
N PRO A 647 -2.62 -2.93 13.32
CA PRO A 647 -3.70 -2.08 12.80
C PRO A 647 -4.91 -1.93 13.72
N ALA A 648 -4.85 -2.49 14.95
CA ALA A 648 -5.96 -2.48 15.90
C ALA A 648 -5.97 -1.20 16.77
N ALA A 649 -6.93 -0.31 16.48
CA ALA A 649 -7.36 0.89 17.21
C ALA A 649 -6.45 2.14 17.11
N GLN A 650 -6.54 2.89 16.02
CA GLN A 650 -6.05 4.27 15.98
C GLN A 650 -7.24 5.24 15.93
N SER A 651 -7.75 5.59 17.10
CA SER A 651 -8.82 6.59 17.25
C SER A 651 -8.22 8.00 17.37
N ILE A 652 -8.91 9.00 16.83
CA ILE A 652 -8.53 10.41 16.96
C ILE A 652 -9.33 11.01 18.11
N ASN A 653 -8.65 11.37 19.19
CA ASN A 653 -9.29 11.97 20.36
C ASN A 653 -9.09 13.50 20.36
N LEU A 654 -10.18 14.23 20.11
CA LEU A 654 -10.26 15.69 20.10
C LEU A 654 -11.00 16.25 21.32
N THR A 655 -11.14 15.49 22.41
CA THR A 655 -11.83 15.96 23.63
C THR A 655 -11.14 17.17 24.28
N GLY A 656 -9.84 17.37 24.02
CA GLY A 656 -9.06 18.54 24.45
C GLY A 656 -9.01 19.69 23.43
N LEU A 657 -9.64 19.56 22.26
CA LEU A 657 -9.57 20.57 21.20
C LEU A 657 -10.14 21.92 21.69
N THR A 658 -9.31 22.95 21.65
CA THR A 658 -9.62 24.30 22.13
C THR A 658 -9.81 25.25 20.95
N LEU A 659 -10.98 25.86 20.86
CA LEU A 659 -11.43 26.76 19.78
C LEU A 659 -12.14 27.99 20.37
N ALA A 660 -11.38 28.85 21.04
CA ALA A 660 -11.94 30.03 21.69
C ALA A 660 -12.46 31.04 20.66
N GLY A 661 -13.75 31.40 20.76
CA GLY A 661 -14.39 32.37 19.87
C GLY A 661 -14.58 31.88 18.42
N VAL A 662 -14.63 30.57 18.20
CA VAL A 662 -14.95 30.01 16.88
C VAL A 662 -16.40 29.56 16.87
N GLU A 663 -17.16 29.97 15.86
CA GLU A 663 -18.57 29.59 15.68
C GLU A 663 -18.73 28.33 14.83
N LYS A 664 -17.83 28.09 13.87
CA LYS A 664 -17.96 26.95 12.95
C LYS A 664 -16.75 26.04 12.95
N LEU A 665 -17.01 24.74 13.07
CA LEU A 665 -16.02 23.69 12.96
C LEU A 665 -16.43 22.70 11.87
N ALA A 666 -15.53 22.43 10.94
CA ALA A 666 -15.64 21.32 10.02
C ALA A 666 -14.54 20.29 10.31
N LEU A 667 -14.95 19.05 10.58
CA LEU A 667 -14.07 17.92 10.79
C LEU A 667 -14.22 16.95 9.61
N THR A 668 -13.15 16.77 8.83
CA THR A 668 -13.16 15.89 7.65
C THR A 668 -12.12 14.79 7.80
N GLY A 669 -12.53 13.53 7.92
CA GLY A 669 -11.62 12.39 7.92
C GLY A 669 -11.20 12.01 6.50
N THR A 670 -9.90 12.05 6.20
CA THR A 670 -9.32 11.65 4.91
C THR A 670 -8.52 10.37 5.07
N GLY A 671 -9.18 9.22 4.98
CA GLY A 671 -8.52 7.92 5.04
C GLY A 671 -9.47 6.78 4.67
N THR A 672 -8.99 5.82 3.88
CA THR A 672 -9.71 4.57 3.60
C THR A 672 -9.60 3.68 4.83
N VAL A 673 -10.43 3.91 5.84
CA VAL A 673 -10.47 3.07 7.04
C VAL A 673 -11.16 1.74 6.67
N THR A 674 -10.36 0.75 6.27
CA THR A 674 -10.83 -0.57 5.78
C THR A 674 -11.12 -1.60 6.90
N SER A 675 -11.14 -1.19 8.16
CA SER A 675 -11.51 -2.03 9.31
C SER A 675 -11.94 -1.13 10.47
N ASN A 676 -12.66 -1.64 11.48
CA ASN A 676 -13.22 -0.95 12.67
C ASN A 676 -12.24 -0.10 13.55
N THR A 677 -11.32 0.66 12.97
CA THR A 677 -10.17 1.29 13.61
C THR A 677 -9.94 2.68 13.00
N GLY A 678 -10.55 3.70 13.62
CA GLY A 678 -10.53 5.08 13.11
C GLY A 678 -11.56 6.04 13.73
N ALA A 679 -12.09 5.73 14.92
CA ALA A 679 -13.13 6.55 15.55
C ALA A 679 -12.60 7.94 15.92
N VAL A 680 -13.35 8.99 15.55
CA VAL A 680 -13.08 10.36 16.00
C VAL A 680 -13.99 10.68 17.19
N THR A 681 -13.41 11.08 18.32
CA THR A 681 -14.16 11.53 19.49
C THR A 681 -13.92 13.01 19.70
N PHE A 682 -14.97 13.83 19.70
CA PHE A 682 -14.91 15.28 19.94
C PHE A 682 -15.88 15.68 21.04
N THR A 683 -15.44 16.57 21.93
CA THR A 683 -16.28 17.16 22.97
C THR A 683 -16.10 18.67 23.00
N THR A 684 -17.20 19.43 23.09
CA THR A 684 -17.18 20.90 23.02
C THR A 684 -16.70 21.59 24.31
N THR A 685 -16.05 20.89 25.25
CA THR A 685 -15.65 21.42 26.56
C THR A 685 -14.85 22.72 26.44
N ASN A 686 -13.92 22.78 25.48
CA ASN A 686 -13.07 23.95 25.22
C ASN A 686 -13.44 24.68 23.91
N ALA A 687 -14.65 24.44 23.39
CA ALA A 687 -15.17 24.98 22.13
C ALA A 687 -16.64 25.36 22.28
N THR A 688 -16.98 26.07 23.35
CA THR A 688 -18.37 26.32 23.79
C THR A 688 -19.16 27.29 22.91
N SER A 689 -18.49 28.03 22.02
CA SER A 689 -19.10 29.06 21.16
C SER A 689 -19.55 28.53 19.81
N LEU A 690 -19.31 27.25 19.51
CA LEU A 690 -19.65 26.64 18.22
C LEU A 690 -21.16 26.67 17.98
N ASP A 691 -21.64 27.34 16.94
CA ASP A 691 -23.02 27.21 16.47
C ASP A 691 -23.18 26.09 15.44
N THR A 692 -22.10 25.74 14.72
CA THR A 692 -22.14 24.76 13.64
C THR A 692 -20.96 23.80 13.76
N ILE A 693 -21.26 22.51 13.86
CA ILE A 693 -20.29 21.43 13.80
C ILE A 693 -20.66 20.56 12.59
N THR A 694 -19.80 20.53 11.58
CA THR A 694 -19.96 19.61 10.44
C THR A 694 -18.95 18.48 10.54
N PHE A 695 -19.40 17.27 10.26
CA PHE A 695 -18.59 16.07 10.37
C PHE A 695 -18.75 15.20 9.13
N SER A 696 -17.62 14.83 8.53
CA SER A 696 -17.57 13.96 7.36
C SER A 696 -16.44 12.95 7.53
N ASN A 697 -16.78 11.68 7.76
CA ASN A 697 -15.82 10.60 7.92
C ASN A 697 -16.42 9.28 7.42
N ALA A 698 -15.58 8.37 6.93
CA ALA A 698 -15.98 7.03 6.53
C ALA A 698 -15.85 5.99 7.66
N GLY A 699 -15.15 6.29 8.75
CA GLY A 699 -14.95 5.37 9.88
C GLY A 699 -16.20 5.18 10.75
N ASN A 700 -16.29 4.05 11.45
CA ASN A 700 -17.35 3.74 12.44
C ASN A 700 -16.97 4.19 13.86
N GLY A 701 -17.99 4.38 14.71
CA GLY A 701 -17.81 4.64 16.14
C GLY A 701 -17.38 6.06 16.47
N ASN A 702 -17.62 7.02 15.56
CA ASN A 702 -17.34 8.43 15.82
C ASN A 702 -18.27 8.94 16.92
N SER A 703 -17.84 9.95 17.68
CA SER A 703 -18.67 10.56 18.71
C SER A 703 -18.47 12.07 18.78
N ILE A 704 -19.59 12.80 18.82
CA ILE A 704 -19.65 14.24 19.09
C ILE A 704 -20.49 14.43 20.36
N THR A 705 -19.87 14.97 21.40
CA THR A 705 -20.54 15.29 22.66
C THR A 705 -20.57 16.79 22.90
N ILE A 706 -21.77 17.34 23.10
CA ILE A 706 -21.96 18.73 23.49
C ILE A 706 -21.86 18.82 25.01
N ALA A 707 -20.84 19.49 25.50
CA ALA A 707 -20.58 19.66 26.91
C ALA A 707 -21.52 20.68 27.57
N ALA A 708 -21.71 20.56 28.88
CA ALA A 708 -22.38 21.58 29.68
C ALA A 708 -21.64 22.93 29.58
N GLY A 709 -22.38 24.03 29.62
CA GLY A 709 -21.80 25.38 29.49
C GLY A 709 -21.58 25.85 28.05
N HIS A 710 -21.99 25.07 27.06
CA HIS A 710 -22.10 25.52 25.67
C HIS A 710 -23.01 26.75 25.55
N THR A 711 -22.58 27.77 24.80
CA THR A 711 -23.20 29.11 24.81
C THR A 711 -24.01 29.44 23.56
N ALA A 712 -23.72 28.80 22.42
CA ALA A 712 -24.42 29.10 21.16
C ALA A 712 -25.89 28.69 21.24
N THR A 713 -26.81 29.59 20.86
CA THR A 713 -28.26 29.38 21.02
C THR A 713 -28.93 28.64 19.86
N ASN A 714 -28.28 28.50 18.70
CA ASN A 714 -28.79 27.81 17.52
C ASN A 714 -27.79 26.74 17.08
N LEU A 715 -27.60 25.71 17.91
CA LEU A 715 -26.61 24.66 17.62
C LEU A 715 -27.07 23.77 16.45
N VAL A 716 -26.20 23.58 15.47
CA VAL A 716 -26.33 22.62 14.38
C VAL A 716 -25.16 21.64 14.46
N VAL A 717 -25.46 20.36 14.63
CA VAL A 717 -24.50 19.27 14.43
C VAL A 717 -24.93 18.51 13.19
N ASP A 718 -24.11 18.56 12.15
CA ASP A 718 -24.42 17.97 10.85
C ASP A 718 -23.36 16.93 10.47
N ALA A 719 -23.73 15.66 10.63
CA ALA A 719 -22.93 14.51 10.21
C ALA A 719 -23.50 13.82 8.97
N SER A 720 -24.36 14.50 8.19
CA SER A 720 -25.03 13.92 7.01
C SER A 720 -24.10 13.44 5.90
N ALA A 721 -22.86 13.92 5.89
CA ALA A 721 -21.82 13.45 4.98
C ALA A 721 -21.01 12.26 5.52
N SER A 722 -21.27 11.79 6.74
CA SER A 722 -20.61 10.62 7.34
C SER A 722 -21.13 9.33 6.73
N ALA A 723 -20.23 8.42 6.36
CA ALA A 723 -20.60 7.11 5.82
C ALA A 723 -20.60 5.99 6.88
N GLY A 724 -19.83 6.16 7.97
CA GLY A 724 -19.81 5.24 9.11
C GLY A 724 -20.64 5.75 10.29
N SER A 725 -20.85 4.89 11.28
CA SER A 725 -21.69 5.21 12.45
C SER A 725 -21.16 6.37 13.30
N ILE A 726 -22.07 7.22 13.75
CA ILE A 726 -21.81 8.34 14.65
C ILE A 726 -22.74 8.34 15.88
N THR A 727 -22.17 8.68 17.03
CA THR A 727 -22.91 9.02 18.25
C THR A 727 -22.91 10.53 18.46
N ILE A 728 -24.08 11.15 18.39
CA ILE A 728 -24.27 12.57 18.71
C ILE A 728 -24.99 12.66 20.06
N ASN A 729 -24.37 13.31 21.05
CA ASN A 729 -24.95 13.50 22.36
C ASN A 729 -25.05 15.00 22.71
N ALA A 730 -26.26 15.52 22.69
CA ALA A 730 -26.61 16.89 23.07
C ALA A 730 -27.34 16.99 24.42
N SER A 731 -27.35 15.94 25.25
CA SER A 731 -28.16 15.91 26.48
C SER A 731 -27.78 16.98 27.51
N ALA A 732 -26.55 17.50 27.45
CA ALA A 732 -26.08 18.59 28.32
C ALA A 732 -26.23 19.98 27.70
N TYR A 733 -26.74 20.09 26.46
CA TYR A 733 -27.05 21.34 25.80
C TYR A 733 -28.28 21.98 26.45
N ALA A 734 -28.13 23.17 27.04
CA ALA A 734 -29.15 23.76 27.91
C ALA A 734 -29.38 25.25 27.67
N THR A 735 -29.29 25.72 26.42
CA THR A 735 -29.28 27.16 26.06
C THR A 735 -30.66 27.82 26.13
N SER A 736 -31.20 28.47 25.10
CA SER A 736 -32.60 28.96 25.09
C SER A 736 -33.44 28.29 24.00
N THR A 737 -32.80 27.67 23.00
CA THR A 737 -33.44 26.94 21.90
C THR A 737 -32.85 25.52 21.82
N GLY A 738 -33.50 24.60 21.11
CA GLY A 738 -32.95 23.26 20.89
C GLY A 738 -31.92 23.22 19.78
N ALA A 739 -31.35 22.04 19.58
CA ALA A 739 -30.35 21.75 18.58
C ALA A 739 -30.97 21.15 17.32
N THR A 740 -30.32 21.38 16.18
CA THR A 740 -30.54 20.60 14.96
C THR A 740 -29.44 19.56 14.85
N LEU A 741 -29.79 18.28 14.91
CA LEU A 741 -28.87 17.16 14.91
C LEU A 741 -29.15 16.29 13.67
N ARG A 742 -28.12 16.02 12.88
CA ARG A 742 -28.22 15.14 11.70
C ARG A 742 -27.15 14.05 11.78
N GLY A 743 -27.57 12.80 11.75
CA GLY A 743 -26.69 11.65 11.49
C GLY A 743 -26.33 11.57 10.01
N GLY A 744 -25.70 10.46 9.62
CA GLY A 744 -25.17 10.15 8.29
C GLY A 744 -25.81 8.91 7.67
N ALA A 745 -24.99 8.09 7.01
CA ALA A 745 -25.43 6.85 6.35
C ALA A 745 -25.13 5.57 7.16
N GLY A 746 -24.55 5.71 8.35
CA GLY A 746 -24.25 4.61 9.26
C GLY A 746 -25.38 4.40 10.27
N ASN A 747 -25.28 3.34 11.08
CA ASN A 747 -26.23 3.13 12.18
C ASN A 747 -25.91 4.08 13.34
N ASP A 748 -26.65 5.18 13.44
CA ASP A 748 -26.30 6.28 14.31
C ASP A 748 -27.02 6.22 15.66
N THR A 749 -26.46 6.92 16.65
CA THR A 749 -27.09 7.09 17.96
C THR A 749 -27.15 8.57 18.27
N ILE A 750 -28.35 9.15 18.28
CA ILE A 750 -28.55 10.58 18.45
C ILE A 750 -29.40 10.83 19.69
N THR A 751 -28.86 11.60 20.63
CA THR A 751 -29.57 12.08 21.81
C THR A 751 -29.66 13.60 21.77
N GLY A 752 -30.88 14.12 21.76
CA GLY A 752 -31.17 15.55 21.86
C GLY A 752 -30.98 16.10 23.28
N SER A 753 -31.50 17.29 23.47
CA SER A 753 -31.35 18.16 24.62
C SER A 753 -32.61 18.15 25.50
N GLY A 754 -32.70 19.09 26.45
CA GLY A 754 -33.93 19.34 27.21
C GLY A 754 -34.84 20.40 26.58
N ARG A 755 -34.69 20.67 25.28
CA ARG A 755 -35.39 21.72 24.52
C ARG A 755 -35.94 21.13 23.23
N ALA A 756 -36.78 21.88 22.52
CA ALA A 756 -37.35 21.44 21.25
C ALA A 756 -36.28 21.29 20.16
N ASP A 757 -35.89 20.05 19.88
CA ASP A 757 -34.84 19.69 18.93
C ASP A 757 -35.40 19.26 17.57
N ILE A 758 -34.55 19.33 16.54
CA ILE A 758 -34.80 18.72 15.22
C ILE A 758 -33.76 17.65 15.02
N ILE A 759 -34.18 16.38 14.94
CA ILE A 759 -33.30 15.24 14.81
C ILE A 759 -33.62 14.48 13.53
N VAL A 760 -32.60 14.23 12.72
CA VAL A 760 -32.66 13.40 11.51
C VAL A 760 -31.61 12.31 11.63
N GLY A 761 -32.02 11.04 11.63
CA GLY A 761 -31.12 9.87 11.66
C GLY A 761 -30.29 9.79 10.40
N GLY A 762 -30.95 9.57 9.26
CA GLY A 762 -30.30 9.55 7.96
C GLY A 762 -30.57 8.23 7.24
N ALA A 763 -29.53 7.51 6.86
CA ALA A 763 -29.66 6.14 6.39
C ALA A 763 -28.95 5.20 7.36
N GLY A 764 -29.39 3.96 7.46
CA GLY A 764 -28.91 3.04 8.49
C GLY A 764 -30.01 2.79 9.53
N ASN A 765 -29.73 1.91 10.49
CA ASN A 765 -30.67 1.62 11.58
C ASN A 765 -30.34 2.54 12.75
N ASP A 766 -31.03 3.66 12.85
CA ASP A 766 -30.68 4.72 13.79
C ASP A 766 -31.39 4.55 15.14
N THR A 767 -30.75 5.01 16.21
CA THR A 767 -31.36 5.13 17.55
C THR A 767 -31.47 6.59 17.93
N ILE A 768 -32.69 7.10 18.00
CA ILE A 768 -33.00 8.51 18.22
C ILE A 768 -33.72 8.69 19.56
N ARG A 769 -33.15 9.52 20.43
CA ARG A 769 -33.79 9.98 21.68
C ARG A 769 -33.91 11.50 21.65
N GLY A 770 -35.12 12.03 21.56
CA GLY A 770 -35.37 13.48 21.55
C GLY A 770 -34.85 14.18 22.82
N GLY A 771 -35.00 13.53 23.97
CA GLY A 771 -34.83 14.18 25.25
C GLY A 771 -36.16 14.80 25.68
N ALA A 772 -36.13 15.85 26.49
CA ALA A 772 -37.34 16.54 26.90
C ALA A 772 -37.60 17.72 25.96
N GLY A 773 -38.84 17.96 25.54
CA GLY A 773 -39.12 19.06 24.63
C GLY A 773 -40.22 18.72 23.65
N ALA A 774 -40.49 19.63 22.72
CA ALA A 774 -41.37 19.35 21.59
C ALA A 774 -40.49 19.07 20.37
N ASP A 775 -39.96 17.86 20.31
CA ASP A 775 -38.96 17.48 19.31
C ASP A 775 -39.59 17.04 17.99
N VAL A 776 -38.85 17.23 16.91
CA VAL A 776 -39.17 16.70 15.57
C VAL A 776 -38.14 15.63 15.25
N LEU A 777 -38.59 14.39 15.16
CA LEU A 777 -37.76 13.21 14.98
C LEU A 777 -38.04 12.59 13.60
N THR A 778 -36.99 12.31 12.84
CA THR A 778 -37.06 11.68 11.52
C THR A 778 -36.02 10.56 11.51
N GLY A 779 -36.46 9.32 11.31
CA GLY A 779 -35.55 8.17 11.25
C GLY A 779 -34.76 8.19 9.95
N GLY A 780 -35.48 8.25 8.84
CA GLY A 780 -34.95 8.21 7.49
C GLY A 780 -35.06 6.81 6.90
N ALA A 781 -33.97 6.31 6.33
CA ALA A 781 -33.95 5.04 5.61
C ALA A 781 -33.29 3.94 6.44
N GLY A 782 -34.08 3.01 6.95
CA GLY A 782 -33.58 1.86 7.69
C GLY A 782 -34.58 1.44 8.75
N ASN A 783 -34.18 0.51 9.61
CA ASN A 783 -35.02 0.10 10.73
C ASN A 783 -34.68 0.97 11.93
N ASP A 784 -35.40 2.07 12.12
CA ASP A 784 -35.04 3.08 13.10
C ASP A 784 -35.71 2.82 14.45
N LYS A 785 -35.13 3.38 15.52
CA LYS A 785 -35.60 3.21 16.89
C LYS A 785 -35.77 4.55 17.58
N PHE A 786 -37.00 4.90 17.92
CA PHE A 786 -37.32 6.10 18.69
C PHE A 786 -37.45 5.76 20.17
N VAL A 787 -36.59 6.35 21.00
CA VAL A 787 -36.47 6.06 22.43
C VAL A 787 -37.02 7.22 23.25
N PHE A 788 -37.90 6.90 24.19
CA PHE A 788 -38.50 7.86 25.11
C PHE A 788 -38.28 7.45 26.57
N GLY A 789 -37.54 8.27 27.30
CA GLY A 789 -37.23 8.12 28.71
C GLY A 789 -38.30 8.67 29.64
N ALA A 790 -38.22 8.30 30.92
CA ALA A 790 -39.10 8.88 31.93
C ALA A 790 -38.88 10.39 32.03
N SER A 791 -39.98 11.14 32.20
CA SER A 791 -40.01 12.62 32.28
C SER A 791 -39.58 13.36 31.00
N GLU A 792 -39.47 12.67 29.86
CA GLU A 792 -39.14 13.29 28.58
C GLU A 792 -40.39 13.70 27.78
N SER A 793 -41.52 13.01 28.00
CA SER A 793 -42.79 13.33 27.34
C SER A 793 -43.66 14.27 28.18
N SER A 794 -44.46 15.10 27.52
CA SER A 794 -45.54 15.86 28.16
C SER A 794 -46.69 16.08 27.18
N VAL A 795 -47.86 16.50 27.69
CA VAL A 795 -49.01 16.84 26.81
C VAL A 795 -48.88 18.23 26.18
N SER A 796 -48.09 19.12 26.77
CA SER A 796 -47.87 20.49 26.29
C SER A 796 -46.69 20.62 25.33
N ALA A 797 -45.76 19.67 25.37
CA ALA A 797 -44.60 19.54 24.50
C ALA A 797 -44.53 18.08 24.05
N VAL A 798 -45.18 17.81 22.91
CA VAL A 798 -45.33 16.47 22.34
C VAL A 798 -44.27 16.27 21.25
N HIS A 799 -43.53 15.17 21.32
CA HIS A 799 -42.61 14.76 20.25
C HIS A 799 -43.39 14.43 18.98
N THR A 800 -42.87 14.79 17.82
CA THR A 800 -43.42 14.46 16.51
C THR A 800 -42.46 13.57 15.75
N ILE A 801 -42.87 12.33 15.44
CA ILE A 801 -42.16 11.46 14.50
C ILE A 801 -42.72 11.70 13.09
N THR A 802 -41.85 11.99 12.12
CA THR A 802 -42.28 12.45 10.80
C THR A 802 -42.50 11.34 9.77
N ASP A 803 -41.91 10.17 9.98
CA ASP A 803 -41.79 9.11 8.98
C ASP A 803 -41.97 7.67 9.54
N LEU A 804 -42.64 7.53 10.70
CA LEU A 804 -42.81 6.24 11.37
C LEU A 804 -43.45 5.17 10.45
N ASN A 805 -42.73 4.08 10.22
CA ASN A 805 -43.16 2.94 9.42
C ASN A 805 -43.27 1.65 10.26
N LEU A 806 -44.48 1.20 10.55
CA LEU A 806 -44.78 0.04 11.41
C LEU A 806 -45.14 -1.22 10.58
N GLY A 807 -44.88 -2.44 11.10
CA GLY A 807 -45.27 -3.71 10.44
C GLY A 807 -46.80 -3.88 10.37
N SER A 808 -47.49 -4.72 9.59
CA SER A 808 -47.25 -5.99 8.88
C SER A 808 -47.77 -5.97 7.42
N ASN A 809 -47.83 -4.77 6.82
CA ASN A 809 -48.28 -4.55 5.42
C ASN A 809 -47.30 -3.66 4.61
N ALA A 810 -46.05 -3.53 5.07
CA ALA A 810 -44.98 -2.86 4.33
C ALA A 810 -44.59 -3.75 3.14
N ALA A 811 -45.19 -3.47 1.97
CA ALA A 811 -45.02 -4.32 0.80
C ALA A 811 -43.56 -4.52 0.36
N THR A 812 -42.60 -3.66 0.76
CA THR A 812 -41.16 -3.77 0.41
C THR A 812 -40.23 -2.83 1.24
N GLY A 813 -40.49 -2.54 2.53
CA GLY A 813 -39.77 -1.45 3.26
C GLY A 813 -39.19 -1.82 4.64
N ALA A 814 -38.23 -1.00 5.11
CA ALA A 814 -37.63 -1.04 6.44
C ALA A 814 -38.64 -0.66 7.55
N VAL A 815 -38.54 -1.24 8.75
CA VAL A 815 -39.55 -1.15 9.83
C VAL A 815 -38.96 -0.50 11.07
N ASP A 816 -39.67 0.47 11.61
CA ASP A 816 -39.28 1.24 12.79
C ASP A 816 -39.82 0.63 14.09
N GLY A 817 -39.14 0.95 15.19
CA GLY A 817 -39.53 0.56 16.54
C GLY A 817 -39.68 1.75 17.48
N LEU A 818 -40.66 1.66 18.38
CA LEU A 818 -40.83 2.60 19.48
C LEU A 818 -40.35 1.95 20.78
N GLN A 819 -39.57 2.69 21.57
CA GLN A 819 -39.05 2.21 22.84
C GLN A 819 -39.43 3.16 23.97
N PHE A 820 -40.12 2.64 24.99
CA PHE A 820 -40.61 3.44 26.11
C PHE A 820 -40.02 2.97 27.45
N ALA A 821 -39.63 3.93 28.28
CA ALA A 821 -39.28 3.66 29.68
C ALA A 821 -40.53 3.29 30.48
N GLN A 822 -40.44 2.23 31.28
CA GLN A 822 -41.50 1.75 32.17
C GLN A 822 -40.99 1.72 33.61
N SER A 823 -41.71 2.38 34.52
CA SER A 823 -41.29 2.45 35.92
C SER A 823 -41.57 1.14 36.67
N GLY A 824 -40.57 0.67 37.42
CA GLY A 824 -40.70 -0.41 38.38
C GLY A 824 -41.31 0.08 39.69
N ALA A 825 -42.64 0.10 39.81
CA ALA A 825 -43.23 -0.26 41.09
C ALA A 825 -42.94 -1.76 41.32
N SER A 826 -42.57 -2.14 42.53
CA SER A 826 -42.28 -3.53 42.93
C SER A 826 -43.46 -4.44 42.54
N GLY A 827 -43.40 -5.03 41.34
CA GLY A 827 -44.53 -5.76 40.73
C GLY A 827 -44.67 -5.68 39.20
N VAL A 828 -43.99 -4.76 38.50
CA VAL A 828 -44.22 -4.53 37.04
C VAL A 828 -43.00 -4.78 36.15
N ALA A 829 -41.87 -5.24 36.71
CA ALA A 829 -40.77 -5.76 35.89
C ALA A 829 -41.25 -7.03 35.16
N GLY A 830 -41.73 -6.87 33.92
CA GLY A 830 -42.27 -7.95 33.10
C GLY A 830 -43.72 -7.81 32.62
N ALA A 831 -44.37 -6.64 32.78
CA ALA A 831 -45.64 -6.41 32.09
C ALA A 831 -45.40 -6.37 30.57
N GLY A 832 -45.99 -7.33 29.84
CA GLY A 832 -45.92 -7.36 28.38
C GLY A 832 -46.63 -6.16 27.75
N VAL A 833 -46.23 -5.81 26.52
CA VAL A 833 -46.89 -4.77 25.74
C VAL A 833 -48.33 -5.19 25.45
N THR A 834 -49.29 -4.33 25.82
CA THR A 834 -50.70 -4.52 25.46
C THR A 834 -51.14 -3.42 24.52
N ILE A 835 -51.37 -3.76 23.25
CA ILE A 835 -51.96 -2.82 22.28
C ILE A 835 -53.45 -2.70 22.55
N VAL A 836 -53.90 -1.47 22.78
CA VAL A 836 -55.29 -1.14 23.07
C VAL A 836 -55.94 -0.55 21.83
N THR A 837 -56.92 -1.25 21.28
CA THR A 837 -57.79 -0.72 20.22
C THR A 837 -58.96 0.06 20.84
N LEU A 838 -59.08 1.35 20.53
CA LEU A 838 -60.21 2.16 20.98
C LEU A 838 -61.51 1.70 20.30
N THR A 839 -62.58 1.61 21.10
CA THR A 839 -63.94 1.49 20.56
C THR A 839 -64.34 2.78 19.84
N ALA A 840 -65.29 2.70 18.90
CA ALA A 840 -65.80 3.88 18.19
C ALA A 840 -66.34 4.97 19.15
N ALA A 841 -66.94 4.58 20.28
CA ALA A 841 -67.41 5.50 21.31
C ALA A 841 -66.24 6.21 22.02
N GLN A 842 -65.18 5.47 22.36
CA GLN A 842 -63.96 6.05 22.95
C GLN A 842 -63.26 6.99 21.98
N GLN A 843 -63.10 6.61 20.72
CA GLN A 843 -62.50 7.49 19.69
C GLN A 843 -63.35 8.76 19.48
N THR A 844 -64.68 8.66 19.48
CA THR A 844 -65.57 9.83 19.38
C THR A 844 -65.42 10.76 20.58
N ALA A 845 -65.33 10.21 21.80
CA ALA A 845 -65.13 10.99 23.01
C ALA A 845 -63.77 11.71 23.04
N VAL A 846 -62.71 11.01 22.61
CA VAL A 846 -61.36 11.59 22.46
C VAL A 846 -61.38 12.71 21.42
N SER A 847 -61.98 12.49 20.25
CA SER A 847 -62.04 13.48 19.17
C SER A 847 -62.89 14.71 19.53
N GLY A 848 -63.86 14.55 20.43
CA GLY A 848 -64.75 15.63 20.90
C GLY A 848 -64.29 16.32 22.18
N ALA A 849 -63.11 15.96 22.72
CA ALA A 849 -62.55 16.61 23.90
C ALA A 849 -62.19 18.08 23.63
N ALA A 850 -62.20 18.91 24.67
CA ALA A 850 -61.93 20.35 24.55
C ALA A 850 -60.48 20.67 24.17
N ASP A 851 -59.55 19.84 24.62
CA ASP A 851 -58.11 19.90 24.32
C ASP A 851 -57.47 18.51 24.38
N LEU A 852 -56.23 18.41 23.90
CA LEU A 852 -55.47 17.15 23.88
C LEU A 852 -55.24 16.60 25.29
N ALA A 853 -55.08 17.47 26.30
CA ALA A 853 -54.91 17.05 27.69
C ALA A 853 -56.15 16.37 28.25
N THR A 854 -57.33 16.90 27.94
CA THR A 854 -58.62 16.30 28.32
C THR A 854 -58.81 14.96 27.61
N ALA A 855 -58.46 14.87 26.33
CA ALA A 855 -58.48 13.62 25.57
C ALA A 855 -57.57 12.54 26.18
N VAL A 856 -56.30 12.87 26.45
CA VAL A 856 -55.31 11.95 27.02
C VAL A 856 -55.69 11.51 28.43
N ASN A 857 -56.11 12.45 29.29
CA ASN A 857 -56.55 12.13 30.64
C ASN A 857 -57.80 11.23 30.65
N ALA A 858 -58.70 11.36 29.67
CA ALA A 858 -59.84 10.45 29.55
C ALA A 858 -59.44 9.01 29.19
N LEU A 859 -58.34 8.84 28.44
CA LEU A 859 -57.79 7.51 28.13
C LEU A 859 -57.06 6.88 29.31
N LEU A 860 -56.45 7.69 30.17
CA LEU A 860 -55.72 7.26 31.37
C LEU A 860 -56.60 7.10 32.62
N ALA A 861 -57.76 7.75 32.68
CA ALA A 861 -58.69 7.68 33.82
C ALA A 861 -59.09 6.23 34.17
N THR A 862 -59.53 5.98 35.40
CA THR A 862 -59.97 4.64 35.85
C THR A 862 -61.07 4.08 34.94
N GLY A 863 -60.82 2.90 34.35
CA GLY A 863 -61.71 2.29 33.33
C GLY A 863 -61.54 2.84 31.91
N GLY A 864 -60.62 3.79 31.72
CA GLY A 864 -60.15 4.29 30.44
C GLY A 864 -59.32 3.24 29.69
N ALA A 865 -59.24 3.40 28.38
CA ALA A 865 -58.69 2.39 27.48
C ALA A 865 -57.20 2.10 27.76
N ALA A 866 -56.42 3.10 28.20
CA ALA A 866 -54.96 3.02 28.37
C ALA A 866 -54.52 3.13 29.84
N ASN A 867 -55.39 2.83 30.81
CA ASN A 867 -55.08 3.00 32.24
C ASN A 867 -54.07 1.95 32.78
N ALA A 868 -53.99 0.76 32.18
CA ALA A 868 -53.10 -0.30 32.67
C ALA A 868 -51.63 -0.06 32.25
N ALA A 869 -50.68 -0.34 33.16
CA ALA A 869 -49.26 -0.23 32.87
C ALA A 869 -48.84 -1.13 31.68
N GLY A 870 -48.02 -0.59 30.78
CA GLY A 870 -47.61 -1.26 29.54
C GLY A 870 -48.66 -1.23 28.44
N SER A 871 -49.79 -0.56 28.65
CA SER A 871 -50.78 -0.32 27.60
C SER A 871 -50.28 0.73 26.62
N VAL A 872 -50.48 0.47 25.32
CA VAL A 872 -50.21 1.41 24.24
C VAL A 872 -51.47 1.61 23.44
N ALA A 873 -51.95 2.85 23.35
CA ALA A 873 -53.16 3.22 22.62
C ALA A 873 -52.83 4.16 21.46
N GLN A 874 -53.28 3.81 20.26
CA GLN A 874 -53.28 4.69 19.11
C GLN A 874 -54.65 5.39 19.00
N PHE A 875 -54.66 6.71 18.86
CA PHE A 875 -55.89 7.48 18.70
C PHE A 875 -55.67 8.70 17.79
N THR A 876 -56.76 9.24 17.25
CA THR A 876 -56.74 10.49 16.48
C THR A 876 -57.33 11.63 17.30
N TYR A 877 -56.70 12.81 17.26
CA TYR A 877 -57.25 14.04 17.82
C TYR A 877 -57.03 15.18 16.82
N GLY A 878 -58.10 15.86 16.42
CA GLY A 878 -58.06 16.75 15.26
C GLY A 878 -57.71 15.99 13.98
N SER A 879 -56.70 16.46 13.25
CA SER A 879 -56.15 15.79 12.05
C SER A 879 -54.95 14.90 12.34
N ASP A 880 -54.50 14.84 13.59
CA ASP A 880 -53.22 14.23 13.97
C ASP A 880 -53.44 12.87 14.64
N THR A 881 -52.49 11.95 14.42
CA THR A 881 -52.46 10.63 15.08
C THR A 881 -51.47 10.66 16.23
N TYR A 882 -51.87 10.06 17.35
CA TYR A 882 -51.08 9.99 18.57
C TYR A 882 -50.94 8.55 19.05
N ILE A 883 -49.79 8.25 19.64
CA ILE A 883 -49.51 7.01 20.36
C ILE A 883 -49.26 7.38 21.82
N LEU A 884 -50.06 6.79 22.71
CA LEU A 884 -49.97 6.97 24.16
C LEU A 884 -49.52 5.66 24.80
N HIS A 885 -48.40 5.68 25.50
CA HIS A 885 -47.96 4.59 26.37
C HIS A 885 -48.18 4.98 27.84
N SER A 886 -48.80 4.09 28.60
CA SER A 886 -49.00 4.23 30.04
C SER A 886 -47.93 3.47 30.82
N GLY A 887 -47.09 4.20 31.56
CA GLY A 887 -45.91 3.65 32.23
C GLY A 887 -46.13 3.24 33.69
N SER A 888 -47.35 3.39 34.22
CA SER A 888 -47.71 3.00 35.59
C SER A 888 -49.19 2.60 35.69
N THR A 889 -49.56 1.86 36.74
CA THR A 889 -50.97 1.58 37.06
C THR A 889 -51.53 2.73 37.89
N ASP A 890 -52.77 3.16 37.60
CA ASP A 890 -53.55 4.15 38.38
C ASP A 890 -53.16 5.63 38.27
N ASN A 891 -52.80 6.12 37.08
CA ASN A 891 -52.70 7.56 36.88
C ASN A 891 -54.01 8.16 36.33
N ALA A 892 -54.76 8.88 37.16
CA ALA A 892 -55.97 9.59 36.74
C ALA A 892 -55.69 10.75 35.75
N THR A 893 -54.42 11.08 35.55
CA THR A 893 -53.90 12.14 34.66
C THR A 893 -52.59 11.66 34.00
N PHE A 894 -52.01 12.43 33.07
CA PHE A 894 -50.68 12.12 32.51
C PHE A 894 -49.55 12.17 33.57
N ALA A 895 -48.76 11.11 33.70
CA ALA A 895 -47.62 11.00 34.64
C ALA A 895 -46.27 11.24 33.95
N ALA A 896 -45.23 11.42 34.76
CA ALA A 896 -43.84 11.41 34.31
C ALA A 896 -43.39 10.07 33.69
N THR A 897 -44.12 8.99 33.94
CA THR A 897 -43.86 7.66 33.37
C THR A 897 -44.60 7.41 32.06
N ASP A 898 -45.55 8.28 31.73
CA ASP A 898 -46.37 8.14 30.52
C ASP A 898 -45.69 8.85 29.35
N HIS A 899 -45.98 8.37 28.15
CA HIS A 899 -45.35 8.88 26.94
C HIS A 899 -46.41 9.17 25.90
N LEU A 900 -46.30 10.33 25.25
CA LEU A 900 -47.20 10.76 24.21
C LEU A 900 -46.39 11.21 23.02
N VAL A 901 -46.67 10.60 21.87
CA VAL A 901 -45.96 10.89 20.62
C VAL A 901 -46.98 11.17 19.55
N LYS A 902 -46.79 12.28 18.83
CA LYS A 902 -47.50 12.59 17.60
C LYS A 902 -46.78 11.89 16.44
N VAL A 903 -47.55 11.31 15.53
CA VAL A 903 -47.01 10.68 14.32
C VAL A 903 -47.64 11.32 13.10
N THR A 904 -46.82 11.71 12.13
CA THR A 904 -47.27 12.11 10.80
C THR A 904 -46.82 11.07 9.78
N GLY A 905 -47.63 10.81 8.75
CA GLY A 905 -47.24 9.88 7.69
C GLY A 905 -47.24 8.40 8.07
N LEU A 906 -47.91 8.01 9.17
CA LEU A 906 -47.99 6.64 9.65
C LEU A 906 -48.32 5.64 8.53
N ALA A 907 -47.40 4.72 8.28
CA ALA A 907 -47.60 3.55 7.44
C ALA A 907 -47.68 2.28 8.30
N GLY A 908 -48.58 1.35 7.96
CA GLY A 908 -48.76 0.10 8.69
C GLY A 908 -49.79 0.16 9.83
N THR A 909 -49.75 -0.82 10.73
CA THR A 909 -50.69 -0.93 11.86
C THR A 909 -49.90 -1.28 13.10
N LEU A 910 -50.01 -0.45 14.14
CA LEU A 910 -49.31 -0.67 15.39
C LEU A 910 -49.61 -2.05 15.99
N ASP A 911 -48.56 -2.82 16.23
CA ASP A 911 -48.60 -4.11 16.91
C ASP A 911 -47.66 -4.17 18.11
N ALA A 912 -47.73 -5.27 18.87
CA ALA A 912 -46.92 -5.43 20.08
C ALA A 912 -45.43 -5.66 19.79
N SER A 913 -45.06 -6.05 18.56
CA SER A 913 -43.68 -6.26 18.12
C SER A 913 -42.97 -4.96 17.73
N ASP A 914 -43.73 -3.92 17.37
CA ASP A 914 -43.22 -2.57 17.12
C ASP A 914 -42.76 -1.85 18.42
N ILE A 915 -43.16 -2.36 19.59
CA ILE A 915 -42.90 -1.71 20.89
C ILE A 915 -41.91 -2.52 21.72
N THR A 916 -40.90 -1.83 22.26
CA THR A 916 -40.02 -2.37 23.30
C THR A 916 -40.14 -1.57 24.59
N LEU A 917 -40.31 -2.23 25.73
CA LEU A 917 -40.28 -1.58 27.05
C LEU A 917 -38.92 -1.77 27.71
N PHE A 918 -38.41 -0.75 28.39
CA PHE A 918 -37.17 -0.83 29.18
C PHE A 918 -37.33 -0.18 30.55
N ALA A 919 -36.47 -0.58 31.50
CA ALA A 919 -36.52 -0.13 32.89
C ALA A 919 -35.95 1.28 33.09
#